data_AF-A0A941CEU2-F1
#
_entry.id   AF-A0A941CEU2-F1
#
_cell.length_a   1.000
_cell.length_b   1.000
_cell.length_c   1.000
_cell.angle_alpha   90.00
_cell.angle_beta   90.00
_cell.angle_gamma   90.00
#
_symmetry.space_group_name_H-M   'P 1'
#
loop_
_entity.id
_entity.type
_entity.pdbx_description
1 polymer ?
#
loop_
_entity_poly.entity_id
_entity_poly.type
_entity_poly.pdbx_seq_one_letter_code
_entity_poly.pdbx_strand_id
1 'polypeptide(L)'
;MSNNISMLCKELQQATGSGTITFPNKAVTAVNVDDFLKNVLKTDDLTFTGAMVDCKGSSVTLTGDFILFGVHLTVNWGFTEEKDGSITWTFGAGTKDVSTINRLATHFLSKQFSLPSNLSGLPVKGISFQAAINTTDKNYSLDLEATTSWGEVELYVRNVSGTWGAALGIGVSTGFNLSNIDKELAVFNELEFSDSAVVISDFDDDSLKIAGITGVVDGAEFASTLSVQSNAGTSALPIIMNELAKSLSNIPVQVSIDLTKTSFEVKAAIEKSFPLPGFSKVVLSGIAMTVTSTPSVSLEGTLELPIKIPANPNVNEVEVTGAISFTFSDGTGTIQAALNSDTEIIYPFDFYGVTLEDVGVGLDVSFGVETGAGVTLEGAFLLGQKKTKLDEKFAITMEFTDDLPNPSLLYVATKNLSLPVIFDSVIDSGITLPKVLSDFSFDELMFYWCDKAQQLPDGTQCQVGIGYNAAIDFWGFHTYSALMINQGTGISGQASIDPIHLLDNNISLTGKGQAGYGVTAGGAYFDFDTTKEAFDVSVNANVLGIKEVVNASVSPTALDISMKTDLKFLQDTVDVEFKNGGTTMAFDTSLAIGIDCKPTIKIGGMTLGTIHINDSMNGSIDFSFKNGALSAAVNAKFDFNGTKFGFKYDIGADLKDLKNLASIIEQKILSEATSIFSSYFSKVANYIEVLGKGLLTGGDFVVSVLYHVYKLPVVDLFKELAKLPTGYHVNGTVDFPIKIEPGIPSHKFHADLGHLVDFHVDTHGDTHKWIHWDIPGINKHADINASESFSTPGFKVKLVDIDPSQHFDMTMPPTVHADANSPHVDASPHIDASFIGGSLGVSGKTGVNSKIALSDDISLHAHMSIKAHAGVHADILGKGVHGDKSAHIDEGF
;
A
#
# COMPACT_ATOMS: atom_id res chain seq x y z
N MET A 1 3.28 32.33 106.84
CA MET A 1 3.70 32.27 105.42
C MET A 1 5.00 31.51 105.40
N SER A 2 5.25 30.66 104.40
CA SER A 2 6.60 30.13 104.17
C SER A 2 7.59 31.27 103.90
N ASN A 3 8.87 30.95 103.83
CA ASN A 3 9.88 31.94 103.47
C ASN A 3 9.75 32.44 102.02
N ASN A 4 9.32 31.62 101.05
CA ASN A 4 9.37 31.97 99.63
C ASN A 4 8.23 32.91 99.20
N ILE A 5 6.97 32.57 99.53
CA ILE A 5 5.83 33.41 99.16
C ILE A 5 5.79 34.73 99.94
N SER A 6 6.28 34.72 101.19
CA SER A 6 6.43 35.93 102.01
C SER A 6 7.50 36.86 101.45
N MET A 7 8.59 36.30 100.92
CA MET A 7 9.63 37.05 100.23
C MET A 7 9.08 37.68 98.94
N LEU A 8 8.40 36.90 98.09
CA LEU A 8 7.76 37.40 96.87
C LEU A 8 6.80 38.56 97.15
N CYS A 9 5.94 38.43 98.17
CA CYS A 9 5.04 39.50 98.58
C CYS A 9 5.79 40.80 98.89
N LYS A 10 6.88 40.73 99.68
CA LYS A 10 7.68 41.91 100.04
C LYS A 10 8.39 42.52 98.84
N GLU A 11 9.00 41.69 98.00
CA GLU A 11 9.68 42.10 96.79
C GLU A 11 8.73 42.82 95.83
N LEU A 12 7.54 42.25 95.59
CA LEU A 12 6.52 42.87 94.75
C LEU A 12 6.02 44.18 95.34
N GLN A 13 5.67 44.23 96.64
CA GLN A 13 5.24 45.47 97.30
C GLN A 13 6.28 46.58 97.22
N GLN A 14 7.57 46.24 97.38
CA GLN A 14 8.68 47.19 97.26
C GLN A 14 8.85 47.67 95.82
N ALA A 15 8.75 46.77 94.84
CA ALA A 15 8.87 47.08 93.42
C ALA A 15 7.68 47.90 92.88
N THR A 16 6.47 47.71 93.42
CA THR A 16 5.25 48.43 93.00
C THR A 16 5.04 49.78 93.70
N GLY A 17 5.94 50.23 94.58
CA GLY A 17 5.71 51.40 95.46
C GLY A 17 5.35 52.73 94.78
N SER A 18 5.50 52.84 93.46
CA SER A 18 5.11 53.98 92.61
C SER A 18 3.82 53.74 91.80
N GLY A 19 3.14 52.60 91.97
CA GLY A 19 2.00 52.17 91.17
C GLY A 19 2.36 51.68 89.76
N THR A 20 3.64 51.46 89.46
CA THR A 20 4.11 50.89 88.19
C THR A 20 5.21 49.87 88.47
N ILE A 21 5.18 48.72 87.78
CA ILE A 21 6.23 47.70 87.85
C ILE A 21 6.49 47.12 86.48
N THR A 22 7.77 46.99 86.11
CA THR A 22 8.21 46.35 84.87
C THR A 22 8.92 45.05 85.18
N PHE A 23 8.54 43.97 84.50
CA PHE A 23 9.24 42.68 84.52
C PHE A 23 10.07 42.49 83.24
N PRO A 24 11.27 41.87 83.30
CA PRO A 24 11.93 41.43 84.53
C PRO A 24 12.33 42.57 85.46
N ASN A 25 12.18 42.33 86.77
CA ASN A 25 12.51 43.32 87.79
C ASN A 25 13.62 42.82 88.69
N LYS A 26 14.74 43.55 88.79
CA LYS A 26 15.88 43.16 89.63
C LYS A 26 15.55 43.07 91.13
N ALA A 27 14.48 43.71 91.58
CA ALA A 27 14.03 43.65 92.97
C ALA A 27 13.12 42.44 93.26
N VAL A 28 12.65 41.72 92.22
CA VAL A 28 11.81 40.54 92.35
C VAL A 28 12.64 39.32 91.94
N THR A 29 13.15 38.59 92.94
CA THR A 29 14.05 37.44 92.74
C THR A 29 13.39 36.12 93.09
N ALA A 30 12.29 36.14 93.85
CA ALA A 30 11.59 34.94 94.30
C ALA A 30 10.86 34.18 93.17
N VAL A 31 10.61 34.82 92.01
CA VAL A 31 10.06 34.18 90.81
C VAL A 31 10.79 34.71 89.58
N ASN A 32 11.25 33.80 88.70
CA ASN A 32 11.76 34.14 87.39
C ASN A 32 10.64 33.99 86.35
N VAL A 33 10.34 35.08 85.62
CA VAL A 33 9.30 35.13 84.59
C VAL A 33 9.87 35.36 83.19
N ASP A 34 11.20 35.43 83.03
CA ASP A 34 11.86 35.75 81.75
C ASP A 34 11.46 34.81 80.62
N ASP A 35 11.44 33.51 80.90
CA ASP A 35 11.10 32.49 79.90
C ASP A 35 9.66 32.66 79.44
N PHE A 36 8.74 33.06 80.32
CA PHE A 36 7.36 33.33 79.95
C PHE A 36 7.24 34.60 79.11
N LEU A 37 7.88 35.70 79.52
CA LEU A 37 7.83 36.97 78.79
C LEU A 37 8.37 36.80 77.37
N LYS A 38 9.57 36.23 77.23
CA LYS A 38 10.26 36.13 75.94
C LYS A 38 9.66 35.08 75.03
N ASN A 39 9.30 33.92 75.59
CA ASN A 39 8.91 32.79 74.75
C ASN A 39 7.39 32.68 74.55
N VAL A 40 6.59 33.06 75.55
CA VAL A 40 5.13 32.95 75.51
C VAL A 40 4.49 34.28 75.12
N LEU A 41 4.80 35.36 75.83
CA LEU A 41 4.25 36.69 75.51
C LEU A 41 5.02 37.42 74.40
N LYS A 42 6.14 36.86 73.90
CA LYS A 42 7.00 37.42 72.85
C LYS A 42 7.39 38.89 73.10
N THR A 43 7.71 39.22 74.35
CA THR A 43 8.14 40.56 74.77
C THR A 43 9.40 40.50 75.64
N ASP A 44 10.28 41.50 75.51
CA ASP A 44 11.48 41.62 76.35
C ASP A 44 11.15 42.13 77.76
N ASP A 45 10.10 42.94 77.87
CA ASP A 45 9.60 43.45 79.13
C ASP A 45 8.06 43.54 79.18
N LEU A 46 7.52 43.62 80.39
CA LEU A 46 6.09 43.79 80.64
C LEU A 46 5.89 44.82 81.74
N THR A 47 5.36 45.98 81.37
CA THR A 47 5.11 47.09 82.30
C THR A 47 3.65 47.15 82.71
N PHE A 48 3.39 46.92 83.99
CA PHE A 48 2.09 47.12 84.63
C PHE A 48 1.99 48.54 85.19
N THR A 49 0.96 49.26 84.79
CA THR A 49 0.54 50.55 85.36
C THR A 49 -0.64 50.33 86.30
N GLY A 50 -0.81 51.19 87.31
CA GLY A 50 -1.82 50.98 88.36
C GLY A 50 -1.60 49.70 89.19
N ALA A 51 -0.35 49.24 89.29
CA ALA A 51 0.00 47.96 89.90
C ALA A 51 -0.33 47.91 91.40
N MET A 52 -1.07 46.89 91.83
CA MET A 52 -1.43 46.63 93.24
C MET A 52 -1.09 45.19 93.62
N VAL A 53 -0.58 45.00 94.83
CA VAL A 53 -0.19 43.69 95.37
C VAL A 53 -1.05 43.35 96.59
N ASP A 54 -1.78 42.24 96.52
CA ASP A 54 -2.55 41.66 97.62
C ASP A 54 -1.89 40.37 98.11
N CYS A 55 -1.64 40.26 99.42
CA CYS A 55 -0.95 39.11 100.01
C CYS A 55 -1.85 38.43 101.04
N LYS A 56 -2.27 37.18 100.76
CA LYS A 56 -3.22 36.41 101.58
C LYS A 56 -2.68 35.01 101.84
N GLY A 57 -2.24 34.74 103.08
CA GLY A 57 -1.85 33.39 103.50
C GLY A 57 -0.72 32.80 102.64
N SER A 58 -1.03 31.79 101.83
CA SER A 58 -0.11 31.11 100.90
C SER A 58 -0.19 31.60 99.45
N SER A 59 -0.89 32.70 99.19
CA SER A 59 -1.04 33.28 97.85
C SER A 59 -0.71 34.78 97.80
N VAL A 60 -0.15 35.23 96.69
CA VAL A 60 0.08 36.65 96.35
C VAL A 60 -0.58 36.94 95.01
N THR A 61 -1.21 38.10 94.88
CA THR A 61 -1.86 38.53 93.64
C THR A 61 -1.37 39.91 93.25
N LEU A 62 -0.88 40.05 92.01
CA LEU A 62 -0.52 41.31 91.38
C LEU A 62 -1.59 41.68 90.35
N THR A 63 -2.27 42.81 90.52
CA THR A 63 -3.21 43.37 89.55
C THR A 63 -2.66 44.65 88.94
N GLY A 64 -3.03 44.98 87.71
CA GLY A 64 -2.64 46.23 87.05
C GLY A 64 -3.07 46.23 85.59
N ASP A 65 -2.70 47.26 84.83
CA ASP A 65 -2.98 47.36 83.39
C ASP A 65 -1.68 47.38 82.60
N PHE A 66 -1.63 46.67 81.48
CA PHE A 66 -0.49 46.70 80.56
C PHE A 66 -0.96 46.81 79.10
N ILE A 67 -0.06 47.16 78.20
CA ILE A 67 -0.34 47.20 76.77
C ILE A 67 0.37 46.02 76.11
N LEU A 68 -0.38 45.23 75.35
CA LEU A 68 0.17 44.16 74.50
C LEU A 68 -0.52 44.22 73.14
N PHE A 69 0.23 44.03 72.05
CA PHE A 69 -0.24 44.13 70.65
C PHE A 69 -1.11 45.38 70.36
N GLY A 70 -0.86 46.48 71.09
CA GLY A 70 -1.59 47.74 70.95
C GLY A 70 -2.95 47.80 71.63
N VAL A 71 -3.22 46.93 72.61
CA VAL A 71 -4.46 46.89 73.39
C VAL A 71 -4.17 46.98 74.89
N HIS A 72 -4.99 47.73 75.62
CA HIS A 72 -4.91 47.80 77.08
C HIS A 72 -5.57 46.57 77.72
N LEU A 73 -4.82 45.83 78.52
CA LEU A 73 -5.25 44.61 79.21
C LEU A 73 -5.15 44.81 80.71
N THR A 74 -6.24 44.50 81.42
CA THR A 74 -6.23 44.43 82.88
C THR A 74 -5.80 43.04 83.31
N VAL A 75 -4.70 42.96 84.07
CA VAL A 75 -4.10 41.72 84.56
C VAL A 75 -4.57 41.39 85.98
N ASN A 76 -4.59 40.09 86.26
CA ASN A 76 -4.59 39.47 87.56
C ASN A 76 -3.57 38.32 87.55
N TRP A 77 -2.40 38.54 88.16
CA TRP A 77 -1.31 37.57 88.24
C TRP A 77 -1.23 37.00 89.65
N GLY A 78 -1.74 35.79 89.82
CA GLY A 78 -1.71 35.04 91.08
C GLY A 78 -0.47 34.15 91.21
N PHE A 79 0.05 34.02 92.41
CA PHE A 79 1.16 33.16 92.81
C PHE A 79 0.73 32.38 94.04
N THR A 80 0.86 31.06 94.02
CA THR A 80 0.53 30.16 95.12
C THR A 80 1.70 29.24 95.36
N GLU A 81 2.08 29.04 96.62
CA GLU A 81 3.13 28.10 96.95
C GLU A 81 2.56 26.69 97.18
N GLU A 82 3.22 25.71 96.57
CA GLU A 82 2.88 24.30 96.68
C GLU A 82 3.52 23.64 97.91
N LYS A 83 3.08 22.41 98.22
CA LYS A 83 3.57 21.66 99.38
C LYS A 83 5.07 21.35 99.34
N ASP A 84 5.67 21.32 98.16
CA ASP A 84 7.11 21.09 97.94
C ASP A 84 7.95 22.38 97.99
N GLY A 85 7.32 23.53 98.22
CA GLY A 85 7.98 24.85 98.26
C GLY A 85 8.19 25.51 96.90
N SER A 86 7.76 24.87 95.80
CA SER A 86 7.67 25.50 94.48
C SER A 86 6.54 26.53 94.46
N ILE A 87 6.62 27.48 93.53
CA ILE A 87 5.57 28.49 93.33
C ILE A 87 4.87 28.17 92.01
N THR A 88 3.58 27.88 92.08
CA THR A 88 2.69 27.88 90.91
C THR A 88 2.15 29.28 90.70
N TRP A 89 2.11 29.76 89.47
CA TRP A 89 1.50 31.05 89.19
C TRP A 89 0.50 30.97 88.04
N THR A 90 -0.54 31.79 88.15
CA THR A 90 -1.62 31.93 87.18
C THR A 90 -1.67 33.37 86.70
N PHE A 91 -1.61 33.58 85.39
CA PHE A 91 -1.69 34.88 84.75
C PHE A 91 -3.02 34.98 84.01
N GLY A 92 -3.93 35.81 84.51
CA GLY A 92 -5.17 36.17 83.83
C GLY A 92 -5.09 37.60 83.32
N ALA A 93 -5.44 37.87 82.08
CA ALA A 93 -5.56 39.25 81.58
C ALA A 93 -6.78 39.40 80.68
N GLY A 94 -7.41 40.57 80.63
CA GLY A 94 -8.58 40.75 79.78
C GLY A 94 -8.91 42.20 79.43
N THR A 95 -9.65 42.38 78.34
CA THR A 95 -10.10 43.68 77.86
C THR A 95 -11.36 43.60 77.01
N LYS A 96 -12.06 44.73 76.90
CA LYS A 96 -13.16 44.92 75.94
C LYS A 96 -12.73 45.71 74.70
N ASP A 97 -11.49 46.17 74.67
CA ASP A 97 -10.91 46.88 73.53
C ASP A 97 -10.82 45.96 72.30
N VAL A 98 -10.72 46.59 71.13
CA VAL A 98 -10.71 45.90 69.84
C VAL A 98 -9.29 45.82 69.28
N SER A 99 -8.88 44.62 68.86
CA SER A 99 -7.68 44.39 68.05
C SER A 99 -8.05 43.90 66.65
N THR A 100 -7.05 43.47 65.87
CA THR A 100 -7.24 42.82 64.57
C THR A 100 -6.46 41.51 64.55
N ILE A 101 -6.91 40.52 63.78
CA ILE A 101 -6.20 39.25 63.58
C ILE A 101 -4.73 39.47 63.17
N ASN A 102 -4.47 40.40 62.23
CA ASN A 102 -3.10 40.67 61.80
C ASN A 102 -2.17 41.10 62.95
N ARG A 103 -2.68 41.85 63.92
CA ARG A 103 -1.88 42.29 65.09
C ARG A 103 -1.58 41.15 66.03
N LEU A 104 -2.56 40.27 66.29
CA LEU A 104 -2.36 39.07 67.12
C LEU A 104 -1.38 38.10 66.45
N ALA A 105 -1.60 37.80 65.17
CA ALA A 105 -0.74 36.95 64.37
C ALA A 105 0.70 37.50 64.34
N THR A 106 0.90 38.77 64.01
CA THR A 106 2.23 39.40 63.98
C THR A 106 2.93 39.40 65.34
N HIS A 107 2.18 39.41 66.44
CA HIS A 107 2.75 39.44 67.79
C HIS A 107 3.22 38.06 68.26
N PHE A 108 2.40 37.03 68.06
CA PHE A 108 2.69 35.69 68.60
C PHE A 108 3.46 34.79 67.65
N LEU A 109 3.20 34.89 66.34
CA LEU A 109 3.86 34.06 65.33
C LEU A 109 5.27 34.58 65.08
N SER A 110 6.22 33.66 65.03
CA SER A 110 7.60 33.95 64.65
C SER A 110 7.76 34.23 63.15
N LYS A 111 6.83 33.72 62.33
CA LYS A 111 6.75 33.93 60.88
C LYS A 111 5.61 34.87 60.54
N GLN A 112 5.83 35.72 59.53
CA GLN A 112 4.77 36.57 58.98
C GLN A 112 4.21 35.96 57.71
N PHE A 113 2.88 35.88 57.64
CA PHE A 113 2.14 35.37 56.49
C PHE A 113 1.41 36.51 55.78
N SER A 114 1.34 36.45 54.45
CA SER A 114 0.51 37.37 53.67
C SER A 114 -0.93 36.87 53.70
N LEU A 115 -1.78 37.50 54.52
CA LEU A 115 -3.17 37.10 54.70
C LEU A 115 -4.11 37.93 53.83
N PRO A 116 -5.26 37.36 53.39
CA PRO A 116 -6.32 38.12 52.72
C PRO A 116 -6.76 39.33 53.56
N SER A 117 -7.16 40.43 52.90
CA SER A 117 -7.43 41.70 53.58
C SER A 117 -8.60 41.61 54.58
N ASN A 118 -9.61 40.79 54.28
CA ASN A 118 -10.77 40.63 55.15
C ASN A 118 -10.44 39.81 56.40
N LEU A 119 -9.53 38.82 56.27
CA LEU A 119 -9.02 38.05 57.40
C LEU A 119 -8.08 38.90 58.26
N SER A 120 -7.06 39.52 57.66
CA SER A 120 -6.08 40.34 58.37
C SER A 120 -6.73 41.52 59.12
N GLY A 121 -7.74 42.15 58.51
CA GLY A 121 -8.51 43.26 59.08
C GLY A 121 -9.64 42.85 60.03
N LEU A 122 -9.86 41.55 60.27
CA LEU A 122 -10.98 41.05 61.07
C LEU A 122 -10.88 41.56 62.52
N PRO A 123 -11.89 42.32 63.01
CA PRO A 123 -11.86 42.86 64.37
C PRO A 123 -12.00 41.75 65.43
N VAL A 124 -11.12 41.78 66.42
CA VAL A 124 -11.11 40.86 67.57
C VAL A 124 -11.57 41.62 68.82
N LYS A 125 -12.58 41.09 69.51
CA LYS A 125 -13.20 41.70 70.69
C LYS A 125 -13.14 40.76 71.89
N GLY A 126 -13.17 41.34 73.09
CA GLY A 126 -13.28 40.59 74.34
C GLY A 126 -12.06 39.71 74.58
N ILE A 127 -10.87 40.22 74.30
CA ILE A 127 -9.63 39.45 74.41
C ILE A 127 -9.38 39.14 75.89
N SER A 128 -9.22 37.86 76.20
CA SER A 128 -8.77 37.41 77.50
C SER A 128 -7.70 36.33 77.40
N PHE A 129 -6.82 36.28 78.39
CA PHE A 129 -5.70 35.37 78.51
C PHE A 129 -5.84 34.62 79.81
N GLN A 130 -5.53 33.32 79.77
CA GLN A 130 -5.22 32.54 80.94
C GLN A 130 -3.96 31.74 80.67
N ALA A 131 -2.98 31.86 81.57
CA ALA A 131 -1.81 31.00 81.58
C ALA A 131 -1.58 30.49 83.01
N ALA A 132 -1.12 29.25 83.12
CA ALA A 132 -0.74 28.65 84.40
C ALA A 132 0.64 28.00 84.27
N ILE A 133 1.49 28.21 85.28
CA ILE A 133 2.85 27.68 85.31
C ILE A 133 3.14 27.04 86.66
N ASN A 134 3.64 25.80 86.62
CA ASN A 134 4.37 25.19 87.72
C ASN A 134 5.88 25.40 87.48
N THR A 135 6.55 26.08 88.41
CA THR A 135 7.99 26.42 88.31
C THR A 135 8.92 25.21 88.26
N THR A 136 8.43 24.03 88.63
CA THR A 136 9.16 22.76 88.55
C THR A 136 9.07 22.12 87.17
N ASP A 137 7.88 22.07 86.57
CA ASP A 137 7.61 21.28 85.37
C ASP A 137 7.80 22.05 84.06
N LYS A 138 7.83 23.40 84.11
CA LYS A 138 8.02 24.29 82.95
C LYS A 138 7.09 23.99 81.76
N ASN A 139 5.89 23.45 82.02
CA ASN A 139 4.86 23.34 81.01
C ASN A 139 4.14 24.68 80.93
N TYR A 140 4.09 25.25 79.73
CA TYR A 140 3.43 26.53 79.46
C TYR A 140 2.21 26.25 78.58
N SER A 141 1.05 26.74 79.00
CA SER A 141 -0.09 26.96 78.12
C SER A 141 -0.52 28.41 78.27
N LEU A 142 -0.79 29.06 77.14
CA LEU A 142 -1.47 30.34 77.07
C LEU A 142 -2.74 30.10 76.29
N ASP A 143 -3.87 30.11 76.99
CA ASP A 143 -5.18 30.01 76.38
C ASP A 143 -5.69 31.45 76.17
N LEU A 144 -5.93 31.81 74.91
CA LEU A 144 -6.62 33.04 74.54
C LEU A 144 -8.07 32.71 74.24
N GLU A 145 -8.98 33.40 74.92
CA GLU A 145 -10.37 33.45 74.52
C GLU A 145 -10.63 34.85 73.94
N ALA A 146 -10.98 34.90 72.65
CA ALA A 146 -11.48 36.12 72.04
C ALA A 146 -12.62 35.81 71.06
N THR A 147 -13.32 36.84 70.61
CA THR A 147 -14.45 36.70 69.68
C THR A 147 -14.28 37.62 68.50
N THR A 148 -14.68 37.15 67.32
CA THR A 148 -14.78 37.95 66.10
C THR A 148 -16.23 37.93 65.59
N SER A 149 -16.50 38.61 64.48
CA SER A 149 -17.77 38.43 63.77
C SER A 149 -17.91 37.06 63.10
N TRP A 150 -16.83 36.27 63.00
CA TRP A 150 -16.86 34.94 62.38
C TRP A 150 -17.08 33.82 63.40
N GLY A 151 -16.52 33.99 64.60
CA GLY A 151 -16.69 33.06 65.72
C GLY A 151 -15.62 33.26 66.80
N GLU A 152 -15.45 32.24 67.63
CA GLU A 152 -14.46 32.20 68.70
C GLU A 152 -13.04 32.11 68.13
N VAL A 153 -12.10 32.71 68.85
CA VAL A 153 -10.68 32.72 68.52
C VAL A 153 -9.94 32.01 69.64
N GLU A 154 -9.13 31.02 69.27
CA GLU A 154 -8.24 30.27 70.14
C GLU A 154 -6.79 30.57 69.76
N LEU A 155 -5.89 30.65 70.75
CA LEU A 155 -4.45 30.71 70.54
C LEU A 155 -3.81 29.63 71.37
N TYR A 156 -2.84 28.93 70.79
CA TYR A 156 -1.95 28.03 71.49
C TYR A 156 -0.51 28.46 71.27
N VAL A 157 0.25 28.62 72.36
CA VAL A 157 1.69 28.89 72.33
C VAL A 157 2.41 27.78 73.08
N ARG A 158 3.33 27.07 72.41
CA ARG A 158 4.01 25.91 73.01
C ARG A 158 5.43 25.72 72.49
N ASN A 159 6.22 24.98 73.24
CA ASN A 159 7.54 24.54 72.83
C ASN A 159 7.43 23.18 72.10
N VAL A 160 7.72 23.17 70.81
CA VAL A 160 7.75 21.96 69.97
C VAL A 160 9.21 21.64 69.69
N SER A 161 9.70 20.53 70.25
CA SER A 161 11.05 20.01 69.98
C SER A 161 12.19 21.03 70.21
N GLY A 162 12.04 21.92 71.19
CA GLY A 162 13.04 22.94 71.53
C GLY A 162 12.79 24.31 70.89
N THR A 163 11.78 24.45 70.01
CA THR A 163 11.43 25.72 69.35
C THR A 163 10.04 26.18 69.77
N TRP A 164 9.91 27.46 70.11
CA TRP A 164 8.64 28.06 70.49
C TRP A 164 7.84 28.51 69.27
N GLY A 165 6.66 27.92 69.09
CA GLY A 165 5.72 28.27 68.03
C GLY A 165 4.34 28.65 68.59
N ALA A 166 3.52 29.26 67.74
CA ALA A 166 2.16 29.65 68.04
C ALA A 166 1.19 29.25 66.91
N ALA A 167 -0.02 28.87 67.29
CA ALA A 167 -1.12 28.56 66.38
C ALA A 167 -2.37 29.33 66.81
N LEU A 168 -2.96 30.07 65.88
CA LEU A 168 -4.17 30.86 66.06
C LEU A 168 -5.30 30.24 65.24
N GLY A 169 -6.42 29.90 65.85
CA GLY A 169 -7.58 29.33 65.19
C GLY A 169 -8.80 30.23 65.34
N ILE A 170 -9.57 30.39 64.27
CA ILE A 170 -10.82 31.14 64.24
C ILE A 170 -11.92 30.18 63.81
N GLY A 171 -12.76 29.76 64.76
CA GLY A 171 -13.91 28.93 64.44
C GLY A 171 -14.91 29.72 63.58
N VAL A 172 -15.46 29.09 62.54
CA VAL A 172 -16.51 29.71 61.72
C VAL A 172 -17.80 28.89 61.77
N SER A 173 -18.95 29.57 61.66
CA SER A 173 -20.26 28.92 61.71
C SER A 173 -20.52 28.02 60.50
N THR A 174 -21.34 26.99 60.68
CA THR A 174 -21.93 26.23 59.57
C THR A 174 -22.64 27.18 58.58
N GLY A 175 -22.31 27.08 57.29
CA GLY A 175 -22.82 27.99 56.25
C GLY A 175 -22.02 29.29 56.06
N PHE A 176 -20.81 29.37 56.62
CA PHE A 176 -19.88 30.47 56.36
C PHE A 176 -19.50 30.55 54.88
N ASN A 177 -19.76 31.68 54.22
CA ASN A 177 -19.33 31.92 52.85
C ASN A 177 -17.83 32.24 52.79
N LEU A 178 -17.07 31.44 52.05
CA LEU A 178 -15.63 31.63 51.85
C LEU A 178 -15.29 32.97 51.19
N SER A 179 -16.23 33.55 50.43
CA SER A 179 -16.11 34.92 49.91
C SER A 179 -15.90 36.00 51.00
N ASN A 180 -16.21 35.69 52.26
CA ASN A 180 -15.93 36.57 53.39
C ASN A 180 -14.43 36.64 53.71
N ILE A 181 -13.65 35.59 53.39
CA ILE A 181 -12.19 35.56 53.55
C ILE A 181 -11.54 36.32 52.39
N ASP A 182 -11.88 35.91 51.16
CA ASP A 182 -11.44 36.57 49.93
C ASP A 182 -12.52 36.44 48.85
N LYS A 183 -12.80 37.51 48.10
CA LYS A 183 -13.82 37.51 47.03
C LYS A 183 -13.57 36.42 45.97
N GLU A 184 -12.33 36.00 45.74
CA GLU A 184 -11.97 34.99 44.75
C GLU A 184 -12.37 33.57 45.17
N LEU A 185 -12.65 33.37 46.46
CA LEU A 185 -13.19 32.11 47.00
C LEU A 185 -14.70 31.95 46.78
N ALA A 186 -15.38 32.95 46.18
CA ALA A 186 -16.84 32.90 45.98
C ALA A 186 -17.32 31.69 45.16
N VAL A 187 -16.46 31.16 44.28
CA VAL A 187 -16.72 29.93 43.52
C VAL A 187 -16.98 28.71 44.40
N PHE A 188 -16.39 28.67 45.60
CA PHE A 188 -16.54 27.56 46.54
C PHE A 188 -17.72 27.73 47.51
N ASN A 189 -18.46 28.85 47.46
CA ASN A 189 -19.60 29.09 48.35
C ASN A 189 -20.77 28.10 48.14
N GLU A 190 -20.80 27.42 46.99
CA GLU A 190 -21.81 26.39 46.68
C GLU A 190 -21.48 25.02 47.28
N LEU A 191 -20.32 24.88 47.94
CA LEU A 191 -19.90 23.68 48.65
C LEU A 191 -20.39 23.68 50.10
N GLU A 192 -20.71 22.50 50.61
CA GLU A 192 -21.20 22.32 51.98
C GLU A 192 -20.06 21.96 52.93
N PHE A 193 -19.66 22.94 53.73
CA PHE A 193 -18.60 22.82 54.74
C PHE A 193 -19.17 22.66 56.15
N SER A 194 -18.52 21.83 56.95
CA SER A 194 -18.79 21.59 58.37
C SER A 194 -17.48 21.60 59.16
N ASP A 195 -17.55 21.75 60.49
CA ASP A 195 -16.38 21.76 61.39
C ASP A 195 -15.22 22.58 60.82
N SER A 196 -15.46 23.88 60.62
CA SER A 196 -14.60 24.75 59.81
C SER A 196 -13.90 25.79 60.66
N ALA A 197 -12.61 26.02 60.37
CA ALA A 197 -11.84 27.08 61.00
C ALA A 197 -10.83 27.69 60.04
N VAL A 198 -10.43 28.92 60.33
CA VAL A 198 -9.21 29.51 59.77
C VAL A 198 -8.09 29.30 60.78
N VAL A 199 -7.02 28.64 60.37
CA VAL A 199 -5.85 28.33 61.21
C VAL A 199 -4.64 29.08 60.66
N ILE A 200 -3.89 29.74 61.54
CA ILE A 200 -2.64 30.43 61.22
C ILE A 200 -1.59 29.93 62.21
N SER A 201 -0.59 29.19 61.74
CA SER A 201 0.44 28.57 62.57
C SER A 201 1.83 28.79 61.98
N ASP A 202 2.87 28.84 62.82
CA ASP A 202 4.27 28.89 62.38
C ASP A 202 5.02 27.55 62.53
N PHE A 203 4.27 26.49 62.86
CA PHE A 203 4.73 25.10 62.99
C PHE A 203 3.67 24.10 62.53
N ASP A 204 4.13 22.88 62.23
CA ASP A 204 3.28 21.72 61.95
C ASP A 204 3.05 20.89 63.22
N ASP A 205 1.80 20.49 63.49
CA ASP A 205 1.46 19.47 64.48
C ASP A 205 0.11 18.80 64.18
N ASP A 206 0.16 17.56 63.72
CA ASP A 206 -1.01 16.72 63.41
C ASP A 206 -1.90 16.40 64.62
N SER A 207 -1.39 16.59 65.85
CA SER A 207 -2.10 16.23 67.09
C SER A 207 -2.82 17.40 67.77
N LEU A 208 -2.48 18.65 67.42
CA LEU A 208 -3.07 19.83 68.05
C LEU A 208 -4.53 19.97 67.63
N LYS A 209 -5.41 20.25 68.59
CA LYS A 209 -6.80 20.61 68.31
C LYS A 209 -7.01 22.09 68.55
N ILE A 210 -7.47 22.80 67.53
CA ILE A 210 -7.72 24.23 67.61
C ILE A 210 -8.98 24.59 66.83
N ALA A 211 -9.89 25.33 67.46
CA ALA A 211 -11.17 25.74 66.86
C ALA A 211 -11.96 24.57 66.21
N GLY A 212 -11.88 23.37 66.81
CA GLY A 212 -12.55 22.16 66.32
C GLY A 212 -11.80 21.36 65.25
N ILE A 213 -10.74 21.92 64.65
CA ILE A 213 -9.87 21.23 63.68
C ILE A 213 -8.79 20.45 64.41
N THR A 214 -8.47 19.26 63.92
CA THR A 214 -7.31 18.46 64.38
C THR A 214 -6.20 18.56 63.35
N GLY A 215 -4.99 18.85 63.81
CA GLY A 215 -3.85 19.13 62.96
C GLY A 215 -3.73 20.62 62.67
N VAL A 216 -2.49 21.14 62.71
CA VAL A 216 -2.14 22.46 62.23
C VAL A 216 -0.92 22.37 61.31
N VAL A 217 -0.87 23.22 60.29
CA VAL A 217 0.25 23.30 59.35
C VAL A 217 0.91 24.67 59.41
N ASP A 218 2.22 24.74 59.17
CA ASP A 218 2.99 25.98 59.05
C ASP A 218 2.48 26.80 57.86
N GLY A 219 1.72 27.86 58.15
CA GLY A 219 1.01 28.62 57.13
C GLY A 219 -0.27 29.27 57.66
N ALA A 220 -1.11 29.71 56.72
CA ALA A 220 -2.47 30.15 56.97
C ALA A 220 -3.41 29.36 56.07
N GLU A 221 -4.36 28.64 56.65
CA GLU A 221 -5.31 27.82 55.89
C GLU A 221 -6.74 27.99 56.38
N PHE A 222 -7.69 27.74 55.48
CA PHE A 222 -9.04 27.38 55.85
C PHE A 222 -9.13 25.85 55.84
N ALA A 223 -9.35 25.26 57.02
CA ALA A 223 -9.51 23.83 57.20
C ALA A 223 -10.99 23.52 57.51
N SER A 224 -11.52 22.44 56.92
CA SER A 224 -12.93 22.10 57.02
C SER A 224 -13.18 20.63 56.68
N THR A 225 -14.37 20.14 57.03
CA THR A 225 -14.93 18.90 56.50
C THR A 225 -15.95 19.20 55.40
N LEU A 226 -15.65 18.79 54.17
CA LEU A 226 -16.53 18.89 53.00
C LEU A 226 -17.49 17.71 52.93
N SER A 227 -18.78 18.02 52.76
CA SER A 227 -19.84 17.06 52.48
C SER A 227 -20.12 17.05 50.97
N VAL A 228 -19.76 15.96 50.28
CA VAL A 228 -20.01 15.81 48.84
C VAL A 228 -21.43 15.28 48.62
N GLN A 229 -22.39 16.16 48.42
CA GLN A 229 -23.79 15.80 48.18
C GLN A 229 -24.33 16.34 46.86
N SER A 230 -25.40 15.73 46.36
CA SER A 230 -26.10 16.20 45.18
C SER A 230 -26.85 17.51 45.47
N ASN A 231 -26.56 18.56 44.70
CA ASN A 231 -27.16 19.89 44.75
C ASN A 231 -27.93 20.18 43.44
N ALA A 232 -29.02 20.95 43.51
CA ALA A 232 -29.81 21.37 42.36
C ALA A 232 -29.18 22.50 41.51
N GLY A 233 -27.95 22.92 41.81
CA GLY A 233 -27.23 23.96 41.07
C GLY A 233 -26.94 23.59 39.62
N THR A 234 -26.85 24.60 38.74
CA THR A 234 -26.62 24.45 37.29
C THR A 234 -25.28 25.01 36.81
N SER A 235 -24.49 25.59 37.71
CA SER A 235 -23.09 25.98 37.48
C SER A 235 -22.20 24.74 37.32
N ALA A 236 -21.00 24.92 36.76
CA ALA A 236 -20.06 23.82 36.53
C ALA A 236 -19.73 23.06 37.83
N LEU A 237 -19.48 23.77 38.94
CA LEU A 237 -19.09 23.14 40.20
C LEU A 237 -20.19 22.21 40.80
N PRO A 238 -21.46 22.61 40.92
CA PRO A 238 -22.55 21.70 41.32
C PRO A 238 -22.72 20.50 40.39
N ILE A 239 -22.58 20.68 39.08
CA ILE A 239 -22.66 19.54 38.14
C ILE A 239 -21.55 18.53 38.45
N ILE A 240 -20.32 19.00 38.71
CA ILE A 240 -19.20 18.14 39.07
C ILE A 240 -19.43 17.44 40.41
N MET A 241 -19.87 18.18 41.42
CA MET A 241 -20.15 17.62 42.76
C MET A 241 -21.28 16.60 42.72
N ASN A 242 -22.29 16.78 41.87
CA ASN A 242 -23.38 15.81 41.68
C ASN A 242 -22.87 14.47 41.13
N GLU A 243 -21.94 14.51 40.17
CA GLU A 243 -21.32 13.30 39.64
C GLU A 243 -20.44 12.60 40.67
N LEU A 244 -19.61 13.36 41.40
CA LEU A 244 -18.80 12.81 42.49
C LEU A 244 -19.65 12.24 43.64
N ALA A 245 -20.78 12.87 43.95
CA ALA A 245 -21.69 12.42 45.01
C ALA A 245 -22.27 11.02 44.74
N LYS A 246 -22.33 10.55 43.49
CA LYS A 246 -22.76 9.17 43.18
C LYS A 246 -21.87 8.13 43.86
N SER A 247 -20.58 8.44 44.05
CA SER A 247 -19.63 7.57 44.73
C SER A 247 -19.23 8.05 46.13
N LEU A 248 -19.29 9.36 46.41
CA LEU A 248 -18.77 9.97 47.64
C LEU A 248 -19.82 10.38 48.68
N SER A 249 -21.14 10.20 48.42
CA SER A 249 -22.26 10.80 49.19
C SER A 249 -22.35 10.51 50.70
N ASN A 250 -21.44 9.76 51.30
CA ASN A 250 -21.40 9.51 52.75
C ASN A 250 -19.97 9.47 53.32
N ILE A 251 -19.00 10.03 52.59
CA ILE A 251 -17.60 10.05 52.99
C ILE A 251 -17.25 11.49 53.37
N PRO A 252 -17.00 11.81 54.65
CA PRO A 252 -16.52 13.13 55.03
C PRO A 252 -15.11 13.33 54.46
N VAL A 253 -14.93 14.42 53.72
CA VAL A 253 -13.65 14.73 53.07
C VAL A 253 -12.99 15.89 53.81
N GLN A 254 -11.86 15.64 54.47
CA GLN A 254 -11.07 16.71 55.08
C GLN A 254 -10.46 17.57 53.97
N VAL A 255 -10.70 18.88 54.03
CA VAL A 255 -10.25 19.84 53.03
C VAL A 255 -9.42 20.94 53.65
N SER A 256 -8.45 21.43 52.87
CA SER A 256 -7.71 22.65 53.19
C SER A 256 -7.64 23.60 51.99
N ILE A 257 -7.62 24.90 52.29
CA ILE A 257 -7.36 25.97 51.33
C ILE A 257 -6.22 26.82 51.89
N ASP A 258 -5.10 26.85 51.19
CA ASP A 258 -3.94 27.69 51.53
C ASP A 258 -4.27 29.17 51.26
N LEU A 259 -4.44 29.93 52.34
CA LEU A 259 -4.82 31.34 52.31
C LEU A 259 -3.63 32.27 52.05
N THR A 260 -2.41 31.75 51.99
CA THR A 260 -1.21 32.56 51.69
C THR A 260 -0.99 32.80 50.20
N LYS A 261 -1.76 32.09 49.35
CA LYS A 261 -1.68 32.14 47.89
C LYS A 261 -2.68 33.12 47.28
N THR A 262 -2.44 33.47 46.02
CA THR A 262 -3.35 34.28 45.19
C THR A 262 -4.25 33.44 44.29
N SER A 263 -3.99 32.14 44.16
CA SER A 263 -4.85 31.19 43.46
C SER A 263 -5.26 30.12 44.45
N PHE A 264 -6.54 30.08 44.77
CA PHE A 264 -7.07 29.19 45.78
C PHE A 264 -7.45 27.84 45.17
N GLU A 265 -7.07 26.79 45.88
CA GLU A 265 -7.37 25.40 45.57
C GLU A 265 -7.93 24.74 46.82
N VAL A 266 -9.02 23.99 46.68
CA VAL A 266 -9.50 23.08 47.74
C VAL A 266 -8.76 21.77 47.56
N LYS A 267 -7.93 21.40 48.53
CA LYS A 267 -7.20 20.12 48.53
C LYS A 267 -7.82 19.17 49.52
N ALA A 268 -7.91 17.91 49.15
CA ALA A 268 -8.51 16.86 49.95
C ALA A 268 -7.76 15.54 49.81
N ALA A 269 -7.67 14.80 50.90
CA ALA A 269 -7.29 13.38 50.88
C ALA A 269 -8.53 12.53 51.18
N ILE A 270 -8.89 11.64 50.26
CA ILE A 270 -10.02 10.72 50.43
C ILE A 270 -9.42 9.37 50.84
N GLU A 271 -9.51 9.07 52.14
CA GLU A 271 -8.91 7.85 52.71
C GLU A 271 -9.60 6.57 52.25
N LYS A 272 -10.89 6.65 51.91
CA LYS A 272 -11.69 5.49 51.54
C LYS A 272 -11.74 5.33 50.02
N SER A 273 -11.42 4.12 49.55
CA SER A 273 -11.55 3.76 48.15
C SER A 273 -13.03 3.79 47.69
N PHE A 274 -13.27 4.18 46.45
CA PHE A 274 -14.62 4.19 45.87
C PHE A 274 -14.62 3.74 44.40
N PRO A 275 -15.73 3.14 43.91
CA PRO A 275 -15.85 2.74 42.52
C PRO A 275 -16.00 3.96 41.59
N LEU A 276 -15.36 3.93 40.42
CA LEU A 276 -15.56 4.96 39.40
C LEU A 276 -17.06 5.06 39.07
N PRO A 277 -17.60 6.28 38.89
CA PRO A 277 -19.02 6.46 38.55
C PRO A 277 -19.40 5.62 37.32
N GLY A 278 -20.38 4.72 37.46
CA GLY A 278 -20.81 3.82 36.38
C GLY A 278 -20.07 2.47 36.28
N PHE A 279 -18.99 2.25 37.05
CA PHE A 279 -18.19 1.01 37.04
C PHE A 279 -17.99 0.47 38.46
N SER A 280 -18.88 -0.41 38.93
CA SER A 280 -18.90 -0.85 40.34
C SER A 280 -17.68 -1.66 40.77
N LYS A 281 -16.92 -2.20 39.81
CA LYS A 281 -15.76 -3.08 40.03
C LYS A 281 -14.40 -2.41 39.79
N VAL A 282 -14.38 -1.17 39.28
CA VAL A 282 -13.15 -0.42 39.04
C VAL A 282 -12.98 0.57 40.18
N VAL A 283 -12.06 0.27 41.11
CA VAL A 283 -11.95 0.97 42.39
C VAL A 283 -10.73 1.89 42.39
N LEU A 284 -10.93 3.15 42.79
CA LEU A 284 -9.88 4.13 43.01
C LEU A 284 -9.57 4.23 44.51
N SER A 285 -8.29 4.27 44.89
CA SER A 285 -7.81 4.33 46.28
C SER A 285 -6.68 5.35 46.46
N GLY A 286 -6.39 5.77 47.70
CA GLY A 286 -5.30 6.70 48.02
C GLY A 286 -5.43 8.04 47.30
N ILE A 287 -6.61 8.66 47.37
CA ILE A 287 -7.02 9.69 46.41
C ILE A 287 -6.71 11.08 46.94
N ALA A 288 -5.92 11.85 46.20
CA ALA A 288 -5.77 13.29 46.34
C ALA A 288 -6.75 14.01 45.41
N MET A 289 -7.60 14.86 45.96
CA MET A 289 -8.55 15.69 45.24
C MET A 289 -8.10 17.14 45.25
N THR A 290 -8.14 17.81 44.10
CA THR A 290 -7.92 19.25 43.99
C THR A 290 -9.08 19.90 43.24
N VAL A 291 -9.66 20.96 43.80
CA VAL A 291 -10.67 21.80 43.15
C VAL A 291 -10.12 23.20 42.94
N THR A 292 -10.10 23.69 41.71
CA THR A 292 -9.56 25.00 41.36
C THR A 292 -10.64 26.08 41.29
N SER A 293 -10.21 27.35 41.41
CA SER A 293 -11.12 28.51 41.36
C SER A 293 -11.75 28.77 39.98
N THR A 294 -11.12 28.33 38.89
CA THR A 294 -11.79 28.05 37.61
C THR A 294 -12.33 26.61 37.69
N PRO A 295 -13.64 26.38 37.87
CA PRO A 295 -14.17 25.14 38.41
C PRO A 295 -13.72 23.94 37.58
N SER A 296 -12.75 23.22 38.14
CA SER A 296 -12.23 21.97 37.64
C SER A 296 -11.85 21.13 38.84
N VAL A 297 -12.08 19.82 38.76
CA VAL A 297 -11.71 18.87 39.80
C VAL A 297 -10.74 17.88 39.20
N SER A 298 -9.57 17.72 39.83
CA SER A 298 -8.65 16.61 39.57
C SER A 298 -8.64 15.63 40.73
N LEU A 299 -8.75 14.34 40.42
CA LEU A 299 -8.47 13.27 41.37
C LEU A 299 -7.20 12.54 40.92
N GLU A 300 -6.25 12.38 41.83
CA GLU A 300 -5.04 11.57 41.67
C GLU A 300 -5.10 10.41 42.67
N GLY A 301 -4.89 9.18 42.22
CA GLY A 301 -4.97 8.02 43.10
C GLY A 301 -4.46 6.76 42.42
N THR A 302 -4.59 5.62 43.11
CA THR A 302 -4.25 4.29 42.60
C THR A 302 -5.50 3.57 42.12
N LEU A 303 -5.46 3.07 40.89
CA LEU A 303 -6.53 2.26 40.30
C LEU A 303 -6.20 0.77 40.41
N GLU A 304 -7.18 -0.04 40.81
CA GLU A 304 -7.10 -1.50 40.63
C GLU A 304 -8.00 -1.89 39.45
N LEU A 305 -7.41 -2.44 38.39
CA LEU A 305 -8.12 -2.84 37.17
C LEU A 305 -7.90 -4.33 36.87
N PRO A 306 -8.75 -5.23 37.37
CA PRO A 306 -8.58 -6.66 37.15
C PRO A 306 -8.88 -7.03 35.69
N ILE A 307 -7.83 -7.18 34.88
CA ILE A 307 -7.91 -7.68 33.52
C ILE A 307 -7.58 -9.17 33.51
N LYS A 308 -8.48 -10.00 32.99
CA LYS A 308 -8.22 -11.43 32.75
C LYS A 308 -7.78 -11.66 31.32
N ILE A 309 -6.56 -12.15 31.16
CA ILE A 309 -6.02 -12.57 29.86
C ILE A 309 -5.76 -14.08 29.96
N PRO A 310 -6.49 -14.92 29.18
CA PRO A 310 -6.14 -16.33 29.03
C PRO A 310 -4.67 -16.41 28.59
N ALA A 311 -3.79 -17.00 29.39
CA ALA A 311 -2.34 -17.01 29.15
C ALA A 311 -1.70 -18.17 29.93
N ASN A 312 -0.42 -18.49 29.67
CA ASN A 312 0.30 -19.51 30.44
C ASN A 312 1.59 -18.93 31.07
N PRO A 313 1.67 -18.82 32.42
CA PRO A 313 0.61 -19.13 33.39
C PRO A 313 -0.58 -18.17 33.26
N ASN A 314 -1.75 -18.58 33.76
CA ASN A 314 -2.96 -17.74 33.70
C ASN A 314 -2.70 -16.36 34.31
N VAL A 315 -2.75 -15.31 33.48
CA VAL A 315 -2.68 -13.92 33.93
C VAL A 315 -4.10 -13.50 34.32
N ASN A 316 -4.43 -13.68 35.59
CA ASN A 316 -5.77 -13.40 36.11
C ASN A 316 -5.99 -11.93 36.46
N GLU A 317 -4.91 -11.15 36.57
CA GLU A 317 -4.94 -9.77 37.02
C GLU A 317 -3.70 -9.05 36.49
N VAL A 318 -3.89 -7.97 35.73
CA VAL A 318 -2.87 -6.97 35.49
C VAL A 318 -3.12 -5.88 36.53
N GLU A 319 -2.28 -5.82 37.57
CA GLU A 319 -2.38 -4.74 38.56
C GLU A 319 -1.83 -3.47 37.93
N VAL A 320 -2.68 -2.45 37.80
CA VAL A 320 -2.33 -1.23 37.08
C VAL A 320 -2.27 -0.04 38.03
N THR A 321 -1.15 0.11 38.73
CA THR A 321 -0.94 1.26 39.60
C THR A 321 -0.58 2.50 38.79
N GLY A 322 -1.36 3.57 38.90
CA GLY A 322 -0.83 4.89 38.57
C GLY A 322 -1.82 6.04 38.68
N ALA A 323 -1.24 7.23 38.64
CA ALA A 323 -1.91 8.50 38.84
C ALA A 323 -2.91 8.75 37.72
N ILE A 324 -4.19 8.64 38.05
CA ILE A 324 -5.25 9.17 37.22
C ILE A 324 -5.28 10.69 37.41
N SER A 325 -5.57 11.47 36.37
CA SER A 325 -6.00 12.86 36.54
C SER A 325 -7.12 13.12 35.56
N PHE A 326 -8.15 13.82 35.99
CA PHE A 326 -9.21 14.26 35.10
C PHE A 326 -9.56 15.71 35.38
N THR A 327 -10.24 16.34 34.43
CA THR A 327 -10.65 17.74 34.53
C THR A 327 -12.08 17.80 34.04
N PHE A 328 -13.02 17.97 34.97
CA PHE A 328 -14.39 18.29 34.58
C PHE A 328 -14.50 19.78 34.27
N SER A 329 -14.79 20.15 33.02
CA SER A 329 -15.01 21.55 32.63
C SER A 329 -16.45 21.89 32.24
N ASP A 330 -17.26 20.90 31.83
CA ASP A 330 -18.62 21.11 31.32
C ASP A 330 -19.64 20.03 31.76
N GLY A 331 -19.33 19.26 32.80
CA GLY A 331 -20.14 18.11 33.22
C GLY A 331 -19.87 16.84 32.40
N THR A 332 -19.02 16.94 31.38
CA THR A 332 -18.29 15.80 30.86
C THR A 332 -16.86 15.83 31.38
N GLY A 333 -16.33 14.67 31.73
CA GLY A 333 -14.95 14.51 32.16
C GLY A 333 -14.39 13.33 31.40
N THR A 334 -13.29 13.54 30.68
CA THR A 334 -12.49 12.45 30.15
C THR A 334 -11.37 12.15 31.14
N ILE A 335 -11.31 10.90 31.58
CA ILE A 335 -10.14 10.36 32.26
C ILE A 335 -9.21 9.86 31.18
N GLN A 336 -8.01 10.39 31.07
CA GLN A 336 -6.94 9.74 30.30
C GLN A 336 -5.84 9.34 31.28
N ALA A 337 -5.71 8.04 31.50
CA ALA A 337 -4.62 7.48 32.29
C ALA A 337 -3.77 6.57 31.40
N ALA A 338 -2.48 6.87 31.31
CA ALA A 338 -1.49 5.99 30.73
C ALA A 338 -0.68 5.38 31.87
N LEU A 339 -0.71 4.05 31.96
CA LEU A 339 -0.12 3.30 33.06
C LEU A 339 0.88 2.32 32.48
N ASN A 340 2.13 2.38 32.91
CA ASN A 340 3.16 1.45 32.45
C ASN A 340 3.15 0.24 33.39
N SER A 341 2.94 -0.97 32.84
CA SER A 341 3.20 -2.21 33.57
C SER A 341 4.40 -2.92 32.94
N ASP A 342 5.32 -3.41 33.77
CA ASP A 342 6.44 -4.26 33.33
C ASP A 342 5.98 -5.73 33.18
N THR A 343 4.74 -5.93 32.69
CA THR A 343 4.13 -7.26 32.62
C THR A 343 4.56 -7.95 31.33
N GLU A 344 5.09 -9.16 31.47
CA GLU A 344 5.26 -10.10 30.36
C GLU A 344 4.06 -11.07 30.32
N ILE A 345 3.35 -11.11 29.20
CA ILE A 345 2.20 -12.00 28.99
C ILE A 345 2.57 -13.03 27.93
N ILE A 346 2.78 -14.26 28.37
CA ILE A 346 3.16 -15.37 27.51
C ILE A 346 1.90 -16.10 27.04
N TYR A 347 1.79 -16.29 25.72
CA TYR A 347 0.68 -16.95 25.03
C TYR A 347 -0.68 -16.30 25.32
N PRO A 348 -0.83 -14.98 25.09
CA PRO A 348 -2.10 -14.29 25.32
C PRO A 348 -3.20 -14.91 24.46
N PHE A 349 -4.39 -15.08 25.00
CA PHE A 349 -5.55 -15.66 24.31
C PHE A 349 -5.33 -17.08 23.77
N ASP A 350 -4.53 -17.88 24.47
CA ASP A 350 -4.03 -19.18 24.03
C ASP A 350 -3.24 -19.11 22.71
N PHE A 351 -2.72 -17.93 22.37
CA PHE A 351 -1.91 -17.74 21.18
C PHE A 351 -0.46 -18.17 21.42
N TYR A 352 -0.24 -19.49 21.38
CA TYR A 352 1.08 -20.09 21.49
C TYR A 352 2.07 -19.51 20.45
N GLY A 353 3.27 -19.17 20.92
CA GLY A 353 4.28 -18.51 20.10
C GLY A 353 4.24 -16.98 20.14
N VAL A 354 3.34 -16.36 20.91
CA VAL A 354 3.35 -14.91 21.13
C VAL A 354 3.66 -14.55 22.57
N THR A 355 4.38 -13.46 22.73
CA THR A 355 4.63 -12.85 24.04
C THR A 355 4.40 -11.35 23.91
N LEU A 356 3.64 -10.79 24.83
CA LEU A 356 3.48 -9.35 24.99
C LEU A 356 4.46 -8.91 26.09
N GLU A 357 5.27 -7.91 25.82
CA GLU A 357 6.19 -7.28 26.77
C GLU A 357 5.89 -5.79 26.86
N ASP A 358 6.37 -5.13 27.91
CA ASP A 358 6.22 -3.68 28.10
C ASP A 358 4.74 -3.22 27.98
N VAL A 359 3.80 -4.00 28.53
CA VAL A 359 2.35 -3.76 28.36
C VAL A 359 1.92 -2.53 29.14
N GLY A 360 1.71 -1.42 28.44
CA GLY A 360 1.03 -0.24 28.94
C GLY A 360 -0.49 -0.38 28.87
N VAL A 361 -1.18 0.27 29.80
CA VAL A 361 -2.65 0.34 29.86
C VAL A 361 -3.08 1.78 29.68
N GLY A 362 -3.90 2.02 28.67
CA GLY A 362 -4.63 3.27 28.45
C GLY A 362 -6.07 3.12 28.95
N LEU A 363 -6.51 4.01 29.82
CA LEU A 363 -7.91 4.12 30.22
C LEU A 363 -8.47 5.46 29.73
N ASP A 364 -9.50 5.40 28.89
CA ASP A 364 -10.36 6.54 28.56
C ASP A 364 -11.72 6.35 29.24
N VAL A 365 -12.15 7.25 30.12
CA VAL A 365 -13.50 7.23 30.70
C VAL A 365 -14.17 8.56 30.44
N SER A 366 -15.30 8.55 29.75
CA SER A 366 -16.15 9.73 29.58
C SER A 366 -17.34 9.68 30.53
N PHE A 367 -17.49 10.71 31.35
CA PHE A 367 -18.71 10.96 32.13
C PHE A 367 -19.60 11.95 31.37
N GLY A 368 -20.94 11.84 31.50
CA GLY A 368 -21.89 12.75 30.84
C GLY A 368 -23.15 12.07 30.31
N VAL A 369 -23.74 12.63 29.24
CA VAL A 369 -24.93 12.09 28.55
C VAL A 369 -24.72 10.68 28.00
N GLU A 370 -23.48 10.33 27.63
CA GLU A 370 -23.07 8.98 27.27
C GLU A 370 -21.90 8.59 28.18
N THR A 371 -22.19 7.84 29.26
CA THR A 371 -21.14 7.30 30.12
C THR A 371 -20.50 6.11 29.40
N GLY A 372 -19.18 6.16 29.18
CA GLY A 372 -18.44 5.12 28.46
C GLY A 372 -17.03 4.98 29.01
N ALA A 373 -16.46 3.78 28.93
CA ALA A 373 -15.04 3.55 29.18
C ALA A 373 -14.44 2.69 28.07
N GLY A 374 -13.26 3.07 27.62
CA GLY A 374 -12.39 2.28 26.75
C GLY A 374 -11.12 1.94 27.51
N VAL A 375 -10.76 0.65 27.53
CA VAL A 375 -9.44 0.21 27.97
C VAL A 375 -8.69 -0.26 26.75
N THR A 376 -7.46 0.21 26.59
CA THR A 376 -6.54 -0.21 25.54
C THR A 376 -5.28 -0.77 26.19
N LEU A 377 -4.78 -1.90 25.73
CA LEU A 377 -3.44 -2.38 26.10
C LEU A 377 -2.51 -2.18 24.90
N GLU A 378 -1.35 -1.57 25.12
CA GLU A 378 -0.33 -1.40 24.08
C GLU A 378 1.04 -1.82 24.59
N GLY A 379 1.93 -2.30 23.73
CA GLY A 379 3.26 -2.73 24.17
C GLY A 379 4.09 -3.35 23.05
N ALA A 380 5.17 -4.01 23.45
CA ALA A 380 6.03 -4.76 22.55
C ALA A 380 5.45 -6.14 22.23
N PHE A 381 5.52 -6.52 20.97
CA PHE A 381 5.03 -7.81 20.47
C PHE A 381 6.21 -8.69 20.05
N LEU A 382 6.27 -9.90 20.62
CA LEU A 382 7.31 -10.88 20.33
C LEU A 382 6.76 -12.13 19.67
N LEU A 383 7.49 -12.65 18.69
CA LEU A 383 7.15 -13.88 17.96
C LEU A 383 8.13 -15.03 18.21
N GLY A 384 7.56 -16.19 18.47
CA GLY A 384 8.18 -17.50 18.53
C GLY A 384 9.04 -17.75 19.77
N GLN A 385 9.62 -18.95 19.82
CA GLN A 385 10.54 -19.36 20.90
C GLN A 385 11.80 -18.49 20.98
N LYS A 386 12.18 -17.85 19.87
CA LYS A 386 13.31 -16.92 19.82
C LYS A 386 12.97 -15.51 20.31
N LYS A 387 11.70 -15.24 20.65
CA LYS A 387 11.21 -13.92 21.06
C LYS A 387 11.65 -12.81 20.09
N THR A 388 11.38 -12.99 18.81
CA THR A 388 11.72 -12.00 17.80
C THR A 388 10.83 -10.76 18.03
N LYS A 389 11.43 -9.65 18.47
CA LYS A 389 10.73 -8.39 18.70
C LYS A 389 10.36 -7.74 17.37
N LEU A 390 9.09 -7.40 17.22
CA LEU A 390 8.63 -6.57 16.10
C LEU A 390 8.89 -5.09 16.40
N ASP A 391 9.14 -4.32 15.34
CA ASP A 391 9.30 -2.87 15.46
C ASP A 391 7.96 -2.20 15.80
N GLU A 392 6.84 -2.79 15.36
CA GLU A 392 5.51 -2.30 15.63
C GLU A 392 5.00 -2.71 17.02
N LYS A 393 4.25 -1.80 17.65
CA LYS A 393 3.51 -2.08 18.89
C LYS A 393 2.22 -2.84 18.59
N PHE A 394 1.77 -3.64 19.54
CA PHE A 394 0.41 -4.17 19.50
C PHE A 394 -0.59 -3.20 20.12
N ALA A 395 -1.86 -3.35 19.75
CA ALA A 395 -2.98 -2.78 20.48
C ALA A 395 -4.02 -3.88 20.77
N ILE A 396 -4.50 -3.96 22.00
CA ILE A 396 -5.66 -4.77 22.38
C ILE A 396 -6.82 -3.84 22.70
N THR A 397 -7.92 -4.01 21.99
CA THR A 397 -9.20 -3.39 22.32
C THR A 397 -9.92 -4.26 23.35
N MET A 398 -10.43 -3.61 24.40
CA MET A 398 -11.20 -4.24 25.45
C MET A 398 -12.66 -3.81 25.35
N GLU A 399 -13.58 -4.74 25.57
CA GLU A 399 -15.00 -4.48 25.79
C GLU A 399 -15.35 -4.70 27.26
N PHE A 400 -16.15 -3.83 27.85
CA PHE A 400 -16.63 -4.04 29.21
C PHE A 400 -17.81 -5.02 29.22
N THR A 401 -17.69 -6.12 29.96
CA THR A 401 -18.81 -7.01 30.30
C THR A 401 -18.93 -7.11 31.81
N ASP A 402 -20.12 -6.82 32.36
CA ASP A 402 -20.36 -6.77 33.81
C ASP A 402 -19.31 -5.93 34.57
N ASP A 403 -19.02 -4.71 34.09
CA ASP A 403 -18.05 -3.76 34.66
C ASP A 403 -16.58 -4.23 34.66
N LEU A 404 -16.23 -5.30 33.95
CA LEU A 404 -14.84 -5.76 33.78
C LEU A 404 -14.39 -5.68 32.32
N PRO A 405 -13.18 -5.17 32.05
CA PRO A 405 -12.64 -5.15 30.69
C PRO A 405 -12.29 -6.58 30.25
N ASN A 406 -12.88 -7.00 29.14
CA ASN A 406 -12.59 -8.25 28.45
C ASN A 406 -11.94 -7.97 27.09
N PRO A 407 -10.83 -8.65 26.75
CA PRO A 407 -10.20 -8.53 25.44
C PRO A 407 -11.17 -8.94 24.33
N SER A 408 -11.38 -8.07 23.34
CA SER A 408 -12.24 -8.35 22.18
C SER A 408 -11.48 -8.43 20.86
N LEU A 409 -10.37 -7.70 20.76
CA LEU A 409 -9.52 -7.66 19.57
C LEU A 409 -8.06 -7.45 19.99
N LEU A 410 -7.17 -8.36 19.58
CA LEU A 410 -5.75 -8.08 19.48
C LEU A 410 -5.44 -7.78 18.02
N TYR A 411 -4.74 -6.69 17.75
CA TYR A 411 -4.42 -6.24 16.40
C TYR A 411 -2.98 -5.75 16.30
N VAL A 412 -2.28 -6.20 15.25
CA VAL A 412 -0.96 -5.73 14.85
C VAL A 412 -0.91 -5.61 13.33
N ALA A 413 -0.54 -4.44 12.81
CA ALA A 413 -0.19 -4.26 11.41
C ALA A 413 1.31 -4.10 11.27
N THR A 414 1.92 -4.83 10.35
CA THR A 414 3.38 -4.89 10.16
C THR A 414 3.72 -5.06 8.69
N LYS A 415 4.88 -4.55 8.28
CA LYS A 415 5.35 -4.56 6.88
C LYS A 415 6.61 -5.40 6.64
N ASN A 416 7.16 -6.01 7.70
CA ASN A 416 8.51 -6.60 7.66
C ASN A 416 8.55 -8.05 8.18
N LEU A 417 7.49 -8.82 7.96
CA LEU A 417 7.42 -10.23 8.33
C LEU A 417 7.41 -11.15 7.11
N SER A 418 7.90 -12.36 7.29
CA SER A 418 7.89 -13.41 6.25
C SER A 418 7.12 -14.63 6.75
N LEU A 419 6.52 -15.38 5.84
CA LEU A 419 5.76 -16.58 6.17
C LEU A 419 6.60 -17.61 6.94
N PRO A 420 7.90 -17.84 6.63
CA PRO A 420 8.77 -18.68 7.45
C PRO A 420 8.88 -18.21 8.89
N VAL A 421 9.07 -16.90 9.13
CA VAL A 421 9.22 -16.36 10.49
C VAL A 421 7.95 -16.58 11.29
N ILE A 422 6.77 -16.38 10.69
CA ILE A 422 5.50 -16.65 11.35
C ILE A 422 5.33 -18.15 11.59
N PHE A 423 5.51 -18.97 10.55
CA PHE A 423 5.33 -20.41 10.59
C PHE A 423 6.22 -21.05 11.66
N ASP A 424 7.53 -20.77 11.65
CA ASP A 424 8.49 -21.28 12.63
C ASP A 424 8.21 -20.75 14.06
N SER A 425 7.49 -19.64 14.18
CA SER A 425 7.15 -19.02 15.46
C SER A 425 5.88 -19.59 16.09
N VAL A 426 4.87 -19.95 15.29
CA VAL A 426 3.52 -20.31 15.78
C VAL A 426 3.12 -21.77 15.53
N ILE A 427 3.83 -22.49 14.65
CA ILE A 427 3.54 -23.88 14.31
C ILE A 427 4.54 -24.81 15.02
N ASP A 428 4.08 -26.02 15.37
CA ASP A 428 4.93 -27.05 15.97
C ASP A 428 6.14 -27.36 15.09
N SER A 429 7.33 -27.43 15.71
CA SER A 429 8.61 -27.73 15.05
C SER A 429 8.65 -29.07 14.27
N GLY A 430 7.70 -29.98 14.53
CA GLY A 430 7.52 -31.24 13.81
C GLY A 430 6.81 -31.09 12.46
N ILE A 431 6.21 -29.93 12.17
CA ILE A 431 5.60 -29.60 10.88
C ILE A 431 6.56 -28.69 10.13
N THR A 432 6.91 -29.03 8.89
CA THR A 432 7.84 -28.24 8.07
C THR A 432 7.09 -27.43 7.04
N LEU A 433 7.37 -26.12 6.94
CA LEU A 433 6.86 -25.27 5.87
C LEU A 433 7.32 -25.85 4.52
N PRO A 434 6.41 -26.11 3.56
CA PRO A 434 6.80 -26.52 2.22
C PRO A 434 7.79 -25.54 1.61
N LYS A 435 8.86 -26.05 0.97
CA LYS A 435 9.94 -25.21 0.41
C LYS A 435 9.43 -24.14 -0.57
N VAL A 436 8.32 -24.40 -1.28
CA VAL A 436 7.70 -23.40 -2.17
C VAL A 436 7.23 -22.14 -1.43
N LEU A 437 6.89 -22.28 -0.15
CA LEU A 437 6.41 -21.19 0.70
C LEU A 437 7.54 -20.49 1.48
N SER A 438 8.80 -20.92 1.33
CA SER A 438 9.91 -20.40 2.14
C SER A 438 10.35 -18.98 1.76
N ASP A 439 10.00 -18.53 0.56
CA ASP A 439 10.43 -17.24 0.01
C ASP A 439 9.31 -16.17 0.11
N PHE A 440 8.22 -16.49 0.81
CA PHE A 440 7.05 -15.60 0.94
C PHE A 440 7.33 -14.49 1.97
N SER A 441 7.35 -13.25 1.48
CA SER A 441 7.35 -12.02 2.27
C SER A 441 6.01 -11.31 2.18
N PHE A 442 5.63 -10.61 3.24
CA PHE A 442 4.41 -9.81 3.27
C PHE A 442 4.74 -8.33 3.09
N ASP A 443 4.04 -7.64 2.19
CA ASP A 443 4.18 -6.19 2.02
C ASP A 443 3.37 -5.42 3.06
N GLU A 444 2.17 -5.94 3.36
CA GLU A 444 1.32 -5.49 4.45
C GLU A 444 0.67 -6.72 5.08
N LEU A 445 1.09 -7.05 6.30
CA LEU A 445 0.53 -8.13 7.10
C LEU A 445 -0.28 -7.53 8.24
N MET A 446 -1.55 -7.92 8.33
CA MET A 446 -2.33 -7.73 9.54
C MET A 446 -2.42 -9.03 10.28
N PHE A 447 -2.03 -8.99 11.54
CA PHE A 447 -2.13 -10.08 12.49
C PHE A 447 -3.25 -9.75 13.49
N TYR A 448 -4.20 -10.67 13.70
CA TYR A 448 -5.29 -10.43 14.62
C TYR A 448 -5.73 -11.66 15.44
N TRP A 449 -6.34 -11.38 16.59
CA TRP A 449 -7.20 -12.31 17.31
C TRP A 449 -8.54 -11.63 17.63
N CYS A 450 -9.66 -12.33 17.44
CA CYS A 450 -10.98 -11.84 17.85
C CYS A 450 -11.75 -12.86 18.68
N ASP A 451 -12.47 -12.38 19.69
CA ASP A 451 -13.36 -13.17 20.53
C ASP A 451 -14.71 -13.49 19.85
N LYS A 452 -15.18 -12.58 19.00
CA LYS A 452 -16.40 -12.66 18.21
C LYS A 452 -16.13 -12.22 16.76
N ALA A 453 -16.92 -12.73 15.83
CA ALA A 453 -16.85 -12.27 14.45
C ALA A 453 -17.28 -10.79 14.38
N GLN A 454 -16.42 -9.93 13.81
CA GLN A 454 -16.64 -8.49 13.73
C GLN A 454 -15.95 -7.89 12.52
N GLN A 455 -16.38 -6.70 12.08
CA GLN A 455 -15.71 -5.97 11.01
C GLN A 455 -14.64 -5.06 11.63
N LEU A 456 -13.39 -5.20 11.19
CA LEU A 456 -12.28 -4.34 11.59
C LEU A 456 -12.45 -2.93 10.98
N PRO A 457 -11.76 -1.90 11.52
CA PRO A 457 -11.88 -0.51 11.05
C PRO A 457 -11.56 -0.29 9.56
N ASP A 458 -10.76 -1.18 8.96
CA ASP A 458 -10.42 -1.15 7.53
C ASP A 458 -11.46 -1.87 6.64
N GLY A 459 -12.55 -2.36 7.25
CA GLY A 459 -13.63 -3.07 6.58
C GLY A 459 -13.41 -4.57 6.44
N THR A 460 -12.26 -5.11 6.84
CA THR A 460 -12.01 -6.55 6.80
C THR A 460 -12.84 -7.29 7.85
N GLN A 461 -13.23 -8.52 7.56
CA GLN A 461 -13.98 -9.35 8.50
C GLN A 461 -13.00 -10.13 9.37
N CYS A 462 -13.04 -9.87 10.68
CA CYS A 462 -12.40 -10.68 11.68
C CYS A 462 -13.31 -11.86 12.03
N GLN A 463 -12.79 -13.09 11.97
CA GLN A 463 -13.48 -14.27 12.47
C GLN A 463 -12.99 -14.60 13.89
N VAL A 464 -13.79 -15.36 14.63
CA VAL A 464 -13.41 -15.84 15.97
C VAL A 464 -12.13 -16.66 15.88
N GLY A 465 -11.13 -16.34 16.71
CA GLY A 465 -9.82 -17.00 16.73
C GLY A 465 -8.71 -16.15 16.13
N ILE A 466 -7.67 -16.80 15.62
CA ILE A 466 -6.42 -16.19 15.17
C ILE A 466 -6.37 -16.18 13.64
N GLY A 467 -6.07 -15.04 13.03
CA GLY A 467 -5.96 -14.91 11.58
C GLY A 467 -4.95 -13.87 11.14
N TYR A 468 -4.58 -13.96 9.86
CA TYR A 468 -3.87 -12.90 9.20
C TYR A 468 -4.45 -12.59 7.83
N ASN A 469 -4.45 -11.30 7.51
CA ASN A 469 -4.75 -10.80 6.18
C ASN A 469 -3.47 -10.18 5.64
N ALA A 470 -3.06 -10.54 4.42
CA ALA A 470 -1.85 -9.99 3.85
C ALA A 470 -1.95 -9.73 2.36
N ALA A 471 -1.37 -8.62 1.93
CA ALA A 471 -0.88 -8.47 0.58
C ALA A 471 0.46 -9.21 0.47
N ILE A 472 0.54 -10.11 -0.51
CA ILE A 472 1.73 -10.88 -0.84
C ILE A 472 2.10 -10.52 -2.27
N ASP A 473 3.33 -10.09 -2.50
CA ASP A 473 3.94 -10.18 -3.82
C ASP A 473 4.74 -11.48 -3.91
N PHE A 474 4.34 -12.36 -4.81
CA PHE A 474 5.17 -13.49 -5.19
C PHE A 474 5.41 -13.47 -6.70
N TRP A 475 6.68 -13.52 -7.10
CA TRP A 475 7.12 -13.53 -8.50
C TRP A 475 6.55 -12.39 -9.36
N GLY A 476 6.20 -11.24 -8.76
CA GLY A 476 5.58 -10.08 -9.42
C GLY A 476 4.06 -10.14 -9.50
N PHE A 477 3.42 -11.18 -8.94
CA PHE A 477 1.97 -11.28 -8.84
C PHE A 477 1.51 -10.57 -7.57
N HIS A 478 0.76 -9.49 -7.74
CA HIS A 478 0.05 -8.85 -6.63
C HIS A 478 -1.07 -9.79 -6.17
N THR A 479 -0.94 -10.27 -4.93
CA THR A 479 -1.83 -11.28 -4.36
C THR A 479 -2.43 -10.77 -3.07
N TYR A 480 -3.75 -10.87 -2.97
CA TYR A 480 -4.46 -10.71 -1.71
C TYR A 480 -4.67 -12.08 -1.10
N SER A 481 -4.27 -12.24 0.16
CA SER A 481 -4.39 -13.50 0.86
C SER A 481 -5.02 -13.30 2.23
N ALA A 482 -5.93 -14.19 2.58
CA ALA A 482 -6.57 -14.26 3.89
C ALA A 482 -6.38 -15.67 4.42
N LEU A 483 -5.59 -15.80 5.49
CA LEU A 483 -5.15 -17.07 6.01
C LEU A 483 -5.53 -17.16 7.49
N MET A 484 -6.14 -18.28 7.86
CA MET A 484 -6.49 -18.63 9.23
C MET A 484 -5.51 -19.69 9.73
N ILE A 485 -4.92 -19.45 10.91
CA ILE A 485 -4.03 -20.42 11.54
C ILE A 485 -4.82 -21.14 12.63
N ASN A 486 -4.95 -22.45 12.48
CA ASN A 486 -5.40 -23.32 13.54
C ASN A 486 -4.22 -24.16 14.03
N GLN A 487 -3.77 -23.96 15.26
CA GLN A 487 -2.56 -24.60 15.78
C GLN A 487 -2.66 -26.13 15.86
N GLY A 488 -3.87 -26.71 15.91
CA GLY A 488 -4.07 -28.17 15.94
C GLY A 488 -4.30 -28.80 14.57
N THR A 489 -4.71 -28.01 13.58
CA THR A 489 -5.08 -28.51 12.24
C THR A 489 -4.32 -27.85 11.10
N GLY A 490 -3.39 -26.93 11.36
CA GLY A 490 -2.61 -26.23 10.34
C GLY A 490 -3.25 -24.93 9.84
N ILE A 491 -2.80 -24.45 8.68
CA ILE A 491 -3.20 -23.20 8.04
C ILE A 491 -4.24 -23.49 6.95
N SER A 492 -5.33 -22.72 6.94
CA SER A 492 -6.36 -22.74 5.90
C SER A 492 -6.67 -21.33 5.41
N GLY A 493 -7.09 -21.15 4.18
CA GLY A 493 -7.58 -19.86 3.70
C GLY A 493 -7.44 -19.70 2.20
N GLN A 494 -7.42 -18.45 1.76
CA GLN A 494 -7.56 -18.12 0.35
C GLN A 494 -6.52 -17.13 -0.14
N ALA A 495 -6.14 -17.25 -1.40
CA ALA A 495 -5.34 -16.27 -2.12
C ALA A 495 -6.02 -15.92 -3.44
N SER A 496 -5.99 -14.63 -3.80
CA SER A 496 -6.51 -14.08 -5.04
C SER A 496 -5.39 -13.27 -5.70
N ILE A 497 -5.08 -13.54 -6.96
CA ILE A 497 -4.16 -12.70 -7.74
C ILE A 497 -4.94 -11.73 -8.62
N ASP A 498 -4.29 -10.67 -9.08
CA ASP A 498 -4.83 -9.81 -10.13
C ASP A 498 -5.18 -10.62 -11.40
N PRO A 499 -6.27 -10.27 -12.11
CA PRO A 499 -6.57 -10.84 -13.40
C PRO A 499 -5.48 -10.44 -14.40
N ILE A 500 -4.97 -11.42 -15.13
CA ILE A 500 -3.94 -11.19 -16.14
C ILE A 500 -4.66 -10.95 -17.47
N HIS A 501 -4.38 -9.82 -18.10
CA HIS A 501 -4.92 -9.45 -19.40
C HIS A 501 -3.76 -9.02 -20.33
N LEU A 502 -3.43 -9.86 -21.30
CA LEU A 502 -2.39 -9.60 -22.29
C LEU A 502 -2.99 -9.64 -23.70
N LEU A 503 -2.32 -8.98 -24.65
CA LEU A 503 -2.67 -9.01 -26.07
C LEU A 503 -4.17 -8.74 -26.34
N ASP A 504 -4.69 -7.62 -25.82
CA ASP A 504 -6.10 -7.22 -25.96
C ASP A 504 -7.11 -8.31 -25.53
N ASN A 505 -6.84 -9.00 -24.40
CA ASN A 505 -7.64 -10.11 -23.84
C ASN A 505 -7.62 -11.42 -24.63
N ASN A 506 -6.81 -11.54 -25.68
CA ASN A 506 -6.62 -12.81 -26.37
C ASN A 506 -5.79 -13.81 -25.52
N ILE A 507 -5.01 -13.29 -24.57
CA ILE A 507 -4.41 -14.08 -23.49
C ILE A 507 -4.94 -13.51 -22.18
N SER A 508 -5.74 -14.28 -21.45
CA SER A 508 -6.26 -13.85 -20.16
C SER A 508 -6.28 -14.97 -19.14
N LEU A 509 -5.94 -14.63 -17.90
CA LEU A 509 -6.11 -15.50 -16.75
C LEU A 509 -7.01 -14.83 -15.73
N THR A 510 -8.20 -15.39 -15.55
CA THR A 510 -9.26 -14.86 -14.68
C THR A 510 -9.76 -15.96 -13.75
N GLY A 511 -10.74 -15.66 -12.90
CA GLY A 511 -11.26 -16.61 -11.93
C GLY A 511 -12.29 -15.99 -10.99
N LYS A 512 -12.38 -16.55 -9.78
CA LYS A 512 -13.29 -16.10 -8.72
C LYS A 512 -12.56 -15.26 -7.65
N GLY A 513 -11.36 -14.76 -7.95
CA GLY A 513 -10.56 -13.98 -7.02
C GLY A 513 -11.32 -12.76 -6.50
N GLN A 514 -11.18 -12.49 -5.20
CA GLN A 514 -11.78 -11.35 -4.53
C GLN A 514 -10.81 -10.15 -4.54
N ALA A 515 -11.35 -8.93 -4.52
CA ALA A 515 -10.53 -7.72 -4.37
C ALA A 515 -10.09 -7.53 -2.90
N GLY A 516 -8.91 -6.94 -2.69
CA GLY A 516 -8.38 -6.60 -1.37
C GLY A 516 -6.95 -6.05 -1.44
N TYR A 517 -6.60 -5.09 -0.57
CA TYR A 517 -5.24 -4.51 -0.46
C TYR A 517 -4.53 -4.20 -1.80
N GLY A 518 -5.22 -3.54 -2.72
CA GLY A 518 -4.66 -3.15 -4.03
C GLY A 518 -4.80 -4.22 -5.13
N VAL A 519 -5.23 -5.45 -4.80
CA VAL A 519 -5.59 -6.48 -5.76
C VAL A 519 -7.02 -6.30 -6.25
N THR A 520 -7.21 -6.45 -7.55
CA THR A 520 -8.48 -6.31 -8.27
C THR A 520 -9.22 -7.64 -8.35
N ALA A 521 -10.55 -7.60 -8.22
CA ALA A 521 -11.38 -8.79 -8.29
C ALA A 521 -11.39 -9.42 -9.70
N GLY A 522 -11.57 -10.73 -9.77
CA GLY A 522 -11.78 -11.47 -11.01
C GLY A 522 -10.56 -12.22 -11.54
N GLY A 523 -9.42 -12.21 -10.83
CA GLY A 523 -8.27 -13.06 -11.14
C GLY A 523 -8.37 -14.49 -10.60
N ALA A 524 -7.28 -15.25 -10.69
CA ALA A 524 -7.24 -16.62 -10.20
C ALA A 524 -7.42 -16.68 -8.68
N TYR A 525 -8.10 -17.73 -8.22
CA TYR A 525 -8.38 -17.96 -6.81
C TYR A 525 -7.82 -19.30 -6.37
N PHE A 526 -7.14 -19.30 -5.23
CA PHE A 526 -6.52 -20.47 -4.62
C PHE A 526 -7.11 -20.62 -3.22
N ASP A 527 -7.69 -21.78 -2.93
CA ASP A 527 -8.08 -22.17 -1.58
C ASP A 527 -7.05 -23.19 -1.09
N PHE A 528 -6.31 -22.81 -0.05
CA PHE A 528 -5.28 -23.64 0.52
C PHE A 528 -5.72 -24.15 1.89
N ASP A 529 -5.49 -25.44 2.13
CA ASP A 529 -5.77 -26.09 3.40
C ASP A 529 -4.66 -27.12 3.63
N THR A 530 -3.78 -26.82 4.58
CA THR A 530 -2.64 -27.69 4.89
C THR A 530 -3.02 -29.03 5.51
N THR A 531 -4.31 -29.26 5.86
CA THR A 531 -4.81 -30.60 6.19
C THR A 531 -5.03 -31.48 4.97
N LYS A 532 -5.09 -30.89 3.78
CA LYS A 532 -5.31 -31.58 2.51
C LYS A 532 -3.99 -31.69 1.75
N GLU A 533 -3.81 -32.79 1.02
CA GLU A 533 -2.63 -32.99 0.15
C GLU A 533 -2.68 -32.15 -1.14
N ALA A 534 -3.80 -31.47 -1.41
CA ALA A 534 -4.02 -30.67 -2.61
C ALA A 534 -4.74 -29.36 -2.30
N PHE A 535 -4.55 -28.36 -3.16
CA PHE A 535 -5.20 -27.06 -3.09
C PHE A 535 -6.26 -26.94 -4.19
N ASP A 536 -7.38 -26.30 -3.87
CA ASP A 536 -8.44 -26.06 -4.84
C ASP A 536 -8.11 -24.77 -5.61
N VAL A 537 -8.10 -24.84 -6.93
CA VAL A 537 -7.77 -23.72 -7.81
C VAL A 537 -8.95 -23.40 -8.72
N SER A 538 -9.43 -22.16 -8.65
CA SER A 538 -10.45 -21.64 -9.56
C SER A 538 -9.79 -20.71 -10.57
N VAL A 539 -9.51 -21.24 -11.75
CA VAL A 539 -8.86 -20.55 -12.88
C VAL A 539 -9.71 -20.68 -14.14
N ASN A 540 -9.96 -19.56 -14.80
CA ASN A 540 -10.49 -19.45 -16.15
C ASN A 540 -9.40 -18.87 -17.05
N ALA A 541 -8.74 -19.71 -17.84
CA ALA A 541 -7.73 -19.27 -18.80
C ALA A 541 -8.30 -19.18 -20.21
N ASN A 542 -7.93 -18.14 -20.96
CA ASN A 542 -8.08 -18.05 -22.40
C ASN A 542 -6.69 -17.80 -22.99
N VAL A 543 -6.13 -18.76 -23.71
CA VAL A 543 -4.82 -18.61 -24.36
C VAL A 543 -5.04 -18.76 -25.85
N LEU A 544 -5.11 -17.62 -26.55
CA LEU A 544 -5.29 -17.53 -28.00
C LEU A 544 -6.46 -18.39 -28.51
N GLY A 545 -7.56 -18.42 -27.76
CA GLY A 545 -8.79 -19.16 -28.12
C GLY A 545 -8.96 -20.52 -27.42
N ILE A 546 -7.94 -21.04 -26.75
CA ILE A 546 -8.04 -22.25 -25.90
C ILE A 546 -8.62 -21.83 -24.54
N LYS A 547 -9.71 -22.46 -24.10
CA LYS A 547 -10.46 -22.06 -22.89
C LYS A 547 -10.60 -23.14 -21.81
N GLU A 548 -10.29 -24.40 -22.13
CA GLU A 548 -10.48 -25.52 -21.21
C GLU A 548 -9.20 -25.76 -20.39
N VAL A 549 -9.29 -25.54 -19.08
CA VAL A 549 -8.20 -25.80 -18.13
C VAL A 549 -8.40 -27.18 -17.52
N VAL A 550 -7.37 -28.02 -17.58
CA VAL A 550 -7.39 -29.39 -17.03
C VAL A 550 -6.79 -29.41 -15.63
N ASN A 551 -5.64 -28.78 -15.46
CA ASN A 551 -4.92 -28.69 -14.19
C ASN A 551 -4.25 -27.31 -14.07
N ALA A 552 -4.11 -26.82 -12.84
CA ALA A 552 -3.30 -25.65 -12.52
C ALA A 552 -2.44 -25.97 -11.29
N SER A 553 -1.19 -25.54 -11.29
CA SER A 553 -0.26 -25.71 -10.18
C SER A 553 0.63 -24.50 -10.00
N VAL A 554 1.07 -24.27 -8.77
CA VAL A 554 1.93 -23.16 -8.39
C VAL A 554 3.31 -23.73 -8.03
N SER A 555 4.36 -23.26 -8.68
CA SER A 555 5.76 -23.63 -8.39
C SER A 555 6.53 -22.42 -7.86
N PRO A 556 7.71 -22.56 -7.22
CA PRO A 556 8.45 -21.44 -6.62
C PRO A 556 8.89 -20.33 -7.57
N THR A 557 8.56 -20.39 -8.86
CA THR A 557 8.94 -19.38 -9.85
C THR A 557 7.86 -19.12 -10.92
N ALA A 558 6.76 -19.87 -10.91
CA ALA A 558 5.78 -19.84 -11.99
C ALA A 558 4.38 -20.32 -11.57
N LEU A 559 3.39 -19.85 -12.34
CA LEU A 559 2.06 -20.43 -12.36
C LEU A 559 1.91 -21.28 -13.63
N ASP A 560 1.80 -22.59 -13.43
CA ASP A 560 1.76 -23.60 -14.49
C ASP A 560 0.30 -24.03 -14.73
N ILE A 561 -0.15 -23.99 -15.98
CA ILE A 561 -1.52 -24.33 -16.36
C ILE A 561 -1.51 -25.31 -17.53
N SER A 562 -2.13 -26.46 -17.34
CA SER A 562 -2.29 -27.47 -18.38
C SER A 562 -3.67 -27.34 -19.03
N MET A 563 -3.71 -27.06 -20.33
CA MET A 563 -4.92 -26.74 -21.08
C MET A 563 -5.22 -27.80 -22.15
N LYS A 564 -6.48 -28.20 -22.26
CA LYS A 564 -6.91 -29.11 -23.33
C LYS A 564 -7.39 -28.30 -24.52
N THR A 565 -6.98 -28.73 -25.71
CA THR A 565 -7.38 -28.11 -26.97
C THR A 565 -8.29 -29.03 -27.78
N ASP A 566 -9.32 -28.45 -28.40
CA ASP A 566 -10.18 -29.12 -29.39
C ASP A 566 -9.70 -28.85 -30.83
N LEU A 567 -8.65 -28.04 -30.97
CA LEU A 567 -8.01 -27.71 -32.23
C LEU A 567 -7.24 -28.92 -32.71
N LYS A 568 -7.87 -29.74 -33.56
CA LYS A 568 -7.35 -31.02 -34.10
C LYS A 568 -5.95 -30.97 -34.73
N PHE A 569 -5.40 -29.78 -34.92
CA PHE A 569 -4.06 -29.55 -35.47
C PHE A 569 -2.96 -29.40 -34.41
N LEU A 570 -3.32 -29.33 -33.12
CA LEU A 570 -2.40 -29.45 -31.98
C LEU A 570 -2.58 -30.85 -31.42
N GLN A 571 -1.49 -31.63 -31.33
CA GLN A 571 -1.63 -33.08 -31.10
C GLN A 571 -1.90 -33.44 -29.63
N ASP A 572 -1.69 -32.53 -28.67
CA ASP A 572 -1.71 -32.81 -27.24
C ASP A 572 -2.27 -31.65 -26.37
N THR A 573 -2.34 -31.90 -25.07
CA THR A 573 -2.49 -30.88 -24.00
C THR A 573 -1.38 -29.84 -24.12
N VAL A 574 -1.71 -28.57 -23.85
CA VAL A 574 -0.79 -27.44 -23.88
C VAL A 574 -0.46 -27.01 -22.46
N ASP A 575 0.80 -27.13 -22.06
CA ASP A 575 1.28 -26.66 -20.76
C ASP A 575 1.81 -25.24 -20.89
N VAL A 576 1.11 -24.29 -20.25
CA VAL A 576 1.38 -22.86 -20.29
C VAL A 576 2.00 -22.40 -18.98
N GLU A 577 3.14 -21.75 -19.06
CA GLU A 577 3.87 -21.24 -17.90
C GLU A 577 3.79 -19.71 -17.85
N PHE A 578 3.26 -19.15 -16.75
CA PHE A 578 3.24 -17.71 -16.47
C PHE A 578 4.32 -17.31 -15.46
N LYS A 579 5.11 -16.28 -15.79
CA LYS A 579 6.22 -15.75 -14.98
C LYS A 579 6.18 -14.24 -14.84
N ASN A 580 6.90 -13.70 -13.85
CA ASN A 580 7.11 -12.26 -13.65
C ASN A 580 5.78 -11.47 -13.56
N GLY A 581 4.88 -11.87 -12.67
CA GLY A 581 3.59 -11.20 -12.50
C GLY A 581 2.64 -11.37 -13.66
N GLY A 582 2.81 -12.44 -14.44
CA GLY A 582 2.03 -12.69 -15.64
C GLY A 582 2.46 -11.85 -16.85
N THR A 583 3.56 -11.09 -16.76
CA THR A 583 4.09 -10.32 -17.90
C THR A 583 4.85 -11.17 -18.91
N THR A 584 5.23 -12.38 -18.53
CA THR A 584 5.88 -13.36 -19.40
C THR A 584 5.04 -14.65 -19.45
N MET A 585 4.83 -15.18 -20.65
CA MET A 585 4.15 -16.46 -20.86
C MET A 585 4.89 -17.26 -21.95
N ALA A 586 4.98 -18.58 -21.79
CA ALA A 586 5.50 -19.45 -22.84
C ALA A 586 4.80 -20.82 -22.85
N PHE A 587 4.75 -21.42 -24.03
CA PHE A 587 4.44 -22.84 -24.23
C PHE A 587 4.96 -23.29 -25.60
N ASP A 588 5.22 -24.59 -25.75
CA ASP A 588 5.53 -25.21 -27.03
C ASP A 588 4.62 -26.40 -27.29
N THR A 589 4.34 -26.68 -28.57
CA THR A 589 3.47 -27.79 -28.94
C THR A 589 3.75 -28.29 -30.35
N SER A 590 3.40 -29.55 -30.60
CA SER A 590 3.47 -30.16 -31.92
C SER A 590 2.34 -29.67 -32.82
N LEU A 591 2.66 -29.45 -34.09
CA LEU A 591 1.76 -28.88 -35.10
C LEU A 591 1.52 -29.90 -36.21
N ALA A 592 0.25 -30.14 -36.56
CA ALA A 592 -0.18 -30.89 -37.73
C ALA A 592 -1.38 -30.21 -38.38
N ILE A 593 -1.12 -29.29 -39.32
CA ILE A 593 -2.14 -28.40 -39.87
C ILE A 593 -2.27 -28.58 -41.39
N GLY A 594 -3.50 -28.62 -41.90
CA GLY A 594 -3.75 -28.58 -43.34
C GLY A 594 -3.53 -27.17 -43.89
N ILE A 595 -2.89 -27.06 -45.05
CA ILE A 595 -2.70 -25.80 -45.77
C ILE A 595 -3.27 -25.91 -47.19
N ASP A 596 -4.04 -24.91 -47.60
CA ASP A 596 -4.57 -24.76 -48.96
C ASP A 596 -4.29 -23.34 -49.48
N CYS A 597 -3.16 -23.17 -50.18
CA CYS A 597 -2.78 -21.87 -50.72
C CYS A 597 -2.24 -21.93 -52.15
N LYS A 598 -2.32 -20.79 -52.85
CA LYS A 598 -1.96 -20.67 -54.27
C LYS A 598 -0.88 -19.59 -54.50
N PRO A 599 0.38 -19.82 -54.07
CA PRO A 599 1.42 -18.82 -54.23
C PRO A 599 1.85 -18.64 -55.70
N THR A 600 1.97 -17.39 -56.12
CA THR A 600 2.56 -17.02 -57.42
C THR A 600 4.07 -16.88 -57.27
N ILE A 601 4.82 -17.67 -58.03
CA ILE A 601 6.28 -17.71 -57.99
C ILE A 601 6.87 -16.71 -58.97
N LYS A 602 7.76 -15.83 -58.50
CA LYS A 602 8.46 -14.85 -59.34
C LYS A 602 9.96 -14.99 -59.17
N ILE A 603 10.70 -15.10 -60.28
CA ILE A 603 12.17 -15.16 -60.26
C ILE A 603 12.72 -14.26 -61.36
N GLY A 604 13.70 -13.41 -61.04
CA GLY A 604 14.33 -12.53 -62.03
C GLY A 604 13.37 -11.52 -62.67
N GLY A 605 12.30 -11.12 -61.96
CA GLY A 605 11.26 -10.22 -62.48
C GLY A 605 10.19 -10.90 -63.34
N MET A 606 10.35 -12.18 -63.67
CA MET A 606 9.38 -12.97 -64.44
C MET A 606 8.50 -13.80 -63.49
N THR A 607 7.24 -13.97 -63.87
CA THR A 607 6.28 -14.86 -63.20
C THR A 607 6.43 -16.27 -63.76
N LEU A 608 6.89 -17.21 -62.95
CA LEU A 608 7.01 -18.62 -63.38
C LEU A 608 5.63 -19.30 -63.46
N GLY A 609 4.70 -18.85 -62.61
CA GLY A 609 3.33 -19.34 -62.51
C GLY A 609 2.88 -19.45 -61.06
N THR A 610 1.63 -19.84 -60.88
CA THR A 610 0.98 -20.08 -59.60
C THR A 610 0.90 -21.59 -59.37
N ILE A 611 1.43 -22.03 -58.22
CA ILE A 611 1.30 -23.42 -57.76
C ILE A 611 0.12 -23.54 -56.79
N HIS A 612 -0.49 -24.72 -56.68
CA HIS A 612 -1.49 -25.01 -55.66
C HIS A 612 -0.89 -25.96 -54.63
N ILE A 613 -0.72 -25.48 -53.40
CA ILE A 613 -0.28 -26.27 -52.26
C ILE A 613 -1.55 -26.68 -51.51
N ASN A 614 -1.86 -27.97 -51.55
CA ASN A 614 -2.93 -28.59 -50.79
C ASN A 614 -2.33 -29.81 -50.08
N ASP A 615 -1.72 -29.57 -48.92
CA ASP A 615 -0.97 -30.59 -48.17
C ASP A 615 -1.12 -30.37 -46.65
N SER A 616 -0.62 -31.32 -45.86
CA SER A 616 -0.46 -31.18 -44.42
C SER A 616 0.95 -30.71 -44.06
N MET A 617 1.03 -29.72 -43.18
CA MET A 617 2.26 -29.23 -42.59
C MET A 617 2.43 -29.86 -41.19
N ASN A 618 3.57 -30.53 -40.96
CA ASN A 618 3.91 -31.12 -39.66
C ASN A 618 5.16 -30.46 -39.07
N GLY A 619 5.17 -30.18 -37.77
CA GLY A 619 6.27 -29.48 -37.11
C GLY A 619 6.03 -29.18 -35.63
N SER A 620 6.61 -28.07 -35.16
CA SER A 620 6.36 -27.50 -33.84
C SER A 620 6.06 -26.01 -33.96
N ILE A 621 5.47 -25.47 -32.91
CA ILE A 621 5.28 -24.04 -32.73
C ILE A 621 5.66 -23.66 -31.30
N ASP A 622 6.56 -22.69 -31.19
CA ASP A 622 7.03 -22.17 -29.90
C ASP A 622 6.38 -20.80 -29.66
N PHE A 623 5.63 -20.67 -28.58
CA PHE A 623 4.98 -19.45 -28.17
C PHE A 623 5.75 -18.77 -27.04
N SER A 624 5.95 -17.47 -27.17
CA SER A 624 6.42 -16.64 -26.07
C SER A 624 5.80 -15.26 -26.12
N PHE A 625 5.32 -14.78 -24.98
CA PHE A 625 4.89 -13.42 -24.79
C PHE A 625 5.87 -12.74 -23.84
N LYS A 626 6.53 -11.67 -24.28
CA LYS A 626 7.49 -10.93 -23.46
C LYS A 626 7.48 -9.45 -23.86
N ASN A 627 7.49 -8.57 -22.86
CA ASN A 627 7.53 -7.12 -23.06
C ASN A 627 6.41 -6.58 -23.98
N GLY A 628 5.21 -7.14 -23.87
CA GLY A 628 4.05 -6.71 -24.67
C GLY A 628 3.98 -7.28 -26.10
N ALA A 629 4.97 -8.08 -26.51
CA ALA A 629 5.01 -8.68 -27.84
C ALA A 629 4.78 -10.20 -27.78
N LEU A 630 3.90 -10.70 -28.65
CA LEU A 630 3.74 -12.13 -28.91
C LEU A 630 4.72 -12.55 -30.01
N SER A 631 5.49 -13.61 -29.75
CA SER A 631 6.24 -14.38 -30.72
C SER A 631 5.63 -15.78 -30.80
N ALA A 632 5.40 -16.24 -32.02
CA ALA A 632 4.88 -17.57 -32.32
C ALA A 632 5.73 -18.15 -33.46
N ALA A 633 6.84 -18.80 -33.09
CA ALA A 633 7.81 -19.32 -34.02
C ALA A 633 7.34 -20.67 -34.57
N VAL A 634 6.82 -20.68 -35.79
CA VAL A 634 6.44 -21.91 -36.49
C VAL A 634 7.70 -22.52 -37.09
N ASN A 635 7.95 -23.79 -36.78
CA ASN A 635 9.00 -24.59 -37.39
C ASN A 635 8.42 -25.88 -37.94
N ALA A 636 8.11 -25.88 -39.23
CA ALA A 636 7.36 -26.97 -39.83
C ALA A 636 7.80 -27.28 -41.26
N LYS A 637 7.29 -28.39 -41.80
CA LYS A 637 7.62 -28.85 -43.14
C LYS A 637 6.35 -29.27 -43.88
N PHE A 638 6.32 -29.00 -45.18
CA PHE A 638 5.27 -29.47 -46.10
C PHE A 638 5.93 -30.06 -47.36
N ASP A 639 5.19 -30.89 -48.11
CA ASP A 639 5.65 -31.49 -49.36
C ASP A 639 5.05 -30.74 -50.57
N PHE A 640 5.90 -30.50 -51.56
CA PHE A 640 5.44 -30.11 -52.89
C PHE A 640 6.23 -30.87 -53.95
N ASN A 641 5.52 -31.62 -54.80
CA ASN A 641 6.08 -32.46 -55.86
C ASN A 641 7.15 -33.46 -55.36
N GLY A 642 6.94 -34.08 -54.19
CA GLY A 642 7.88 -35.04 -53.59
C GLY A 642 9.11 -34.40 -52.94
N THR A 643 9.13 -33.07 -52.83
CA THR A 643 10.21 -32.31 -52.19
C THR A 643 9.68 -31.66 -50.91
N LYS A 644 10.39 -31.86 -49.79
CA LYS A 644 10.03 -31.26 -48.50
C LYS A 644 10.59 -29.85 -48.37
N PHE A 645 9.72 -28.88 -48.11
CA PHE A 645 10.07 -27.49 -47.87
C PHE A 645 9.99 -27.20 -46.38
N GLY A 646 11.04 -26.59 -45.82
CA GLY A 646 11.04 -26.09 -44.46
C GLY A 646 10.44 -24.70 -44.37
N PHE A 647 9.60 -24.48 -43.37
CA PHE A 647 8.97 -23.22 -43.06
C PHE A 647 9.36 -22.84 -41.63
N LYS A 648 10.18 -21.80 -41.49
CA LYS A 648 10.60 -21.27 -40.19
C LYS A 648 10.35 -19.77 -40.14
N TYR A 649 9.24 -19.38 -39.52
CA TYR A 649 8.82 -17.98 -39.44
C TYR A 649 8.16 -17.68 -38.10
N ASP A 650 8.39 -16.48 -37.59
CA ASP A 650 7.60 -15.93 -36.48
C ASP A 650 6.36 -15.25 -37.05
N ILE A 651 5.19 -15.69 -36.58
CA ILE A 651 3.88 -15.17 -36.98
C ILE A 651 3.14 -14.49 -35.81
N GLY A 652 3.82 -14.27 -34.69
CA GLY A 652 3.21 -13.79 -33.45
C GLY A 652 2.52 -12.43 -33.59
N ALA A 653 3.06 -11.54 -34.42
CA ALA A 653 2.47 -10.21 -34.66
C ALA A 653 1.07 -10.27 -35.32
N ASP A 654 0.82 -11.29 -36.14
CA ASP A 654 -0.44 -11.47 -36.87
C ASP A 654 -1.43 -12.40 -36.15
N LEU A 655 -0.96 -13.11 -35.12
CA LEU A 655 -1.71 -14.15 -34.44
C LEU A 655 -2.49 -13.61 -33.23
N LYS A 656 -3.82 -13.56 -33.38
CA LYS A 656 -4.75 -13.19 -32.29
C LYS A 656 -5.56 -14.37 -31.75
N ASP A 657 -5.75 -15.40 -32.57
CA ASP A 657 -6.52 -16.61 -32.24
C ASP A 657 -5.88 -17.78 -33.00
N LEU A 658 -5.65 -18.90 -32.32
CA LEU A 658 -5.07 -20.11 -32.90
C LEU A 658 -5.93 -20.68 -34.03
N LYS A 659 -7.23 -20.42 -34.07
CA LYS A 659 -8.10 -20.82 -35.18
C LYS A 659 -7.68 -20.19 -36.51
N ASN A 660 -7.01 -19.04 -36.48
CA ASN A 660 -6.51 -18.34 -37.67
C ASN A 660 -5.11 -18.81 -38.08
N LEU A 661 -4.50 -19.72 -37.33
CA LEU A 661 -3.12 -20.18 -37.54
C LEU A 661 -2.89 -20.68 -38.96
N ALA A 662 -3.79 -21.51 -39.50
CA ALA A 662 -3.69 -22.01 -40.88
C ALA A 662 -3.64 -20.85 -41.90
N SER A 663 -4.60 -19.92 -41.80
CA SER A 663 -4.69 -18.80 -42.74
C SER A 663 -3.48 -17.86 -42.65
N ILE A 664 -2.95 -17.63 -41.45
CA ILE A 664 -1.74 -16.82 -41.25
C ILE A 664 -0.51 -17.50 -41.86
N ILE A 665 -0.36 -18.81 -41.65
CA ILE A 665 0.71 -19.60 -42.28
C ILE A 665 0.58 -19.55 -43.81
N GLU A 666 -0.63 -19.74 -44.35
CA GLU A 666 -0.90 -19.64 -45.78
C GLU A 666 -0.53 -18.26 -46.34
N GLN A 667 -0.95 -17.16 -45.70
CA GLN A 667 -0.58 -15.80 -46.08
C GLN A 667 0.93 -15.58 -46.04
N LYS A 668 1.61 -16.16 -45.04
CA LYS A 668 3.07 -16.08 -44.95
C LYS A 668 3.76 -16.90 -46.04
N ILE A 669 3.24 -18.07 -46.41
CA ILE A 669 3.71 -18.83 -47.58
C ILE A 669 3.47 -18.03 -48.88
N LEU A 670 2.32 -17.36 -49.02
CA LEU A 670 2.02 -16.52 -50.19
C LEU A 670 3.00 -15.35 -50.33
N SER A 671 3.27 -14.64 -49.22
CA SER A 671 4.18 -13.47 -49.23
C SER A 671 5.65 -13.86 -49.38
N GLU A 672 6.07 -15.00 -48.83
CA GLU A 672 7.45 -15.49 -48.89
C GLU A 672 7.68 -16.55 -49.98
N ALA A 673 6.70 -16.76 -50.87
CA ALA A 673 6.70 -17.81 -51.88
C ALA A 673 7.99 -17.85 -52.71
N THR A 674 8.45 -16.68 -53.14
CA THR A 674 9.68 -16.56 -53.91
C THR A 674 10.88 -17.06 -53.12
N SER A 675 10.99 -16.70 -51.83
CA SER A 675 12.09 -17.14 -50.96
C SER A 675 12.04 -18.66 -50.76
N ILE A 676 10.87 -19.19 -50.39
CA ILE A 676 10.65 -20.62 -50.10
C ILE A 676 10.99 -21.50 -51.30
N PHE A 677 10.54 -21.10 -52.50
CA PHE A 677 10.68 -21.93 -53.70
C PHE A 677 11.87 -21.55 -54.60
N SER A 678 12.61 -20.46 -54.30
CA SER A 678 13.73 -19.96 -55.12
C SER A 678 14.76 -21.03 -55.43
N SER A 679 15.21 -21.79 -54.43
CA SER A 679 16.20 -22.84 -54.60
C SER A 679 15.67 -23.98 -55.47
N TYR A 680 14.40 -24.35 -55.28
CA TYR A 680 13.76 -25.42 -56.05
C TYR A 680 13.60 -25.03 -57.52
N PHE A 681 13.10 -23.83 -57.81
CA PHE A 681 12.97 -23.30 -59.17
C PHE A 681 14.26 -22.62 -59.68
N SER A 682 15.41 -22.77 -59.00
CA SER A 682 16.70 -22.38 -59.60
C SER A 682 17.16 -23.36 -60.67
N LYS A 683 16.62 -24.59 -60.65
CA LYS A 683 16.95 -25.67 -61.58
C LYS A 683 15.92 -25.73 -62.69
N VAL A 684 16.37 -25.58 -63.93
CA VAL A 684 15.46 -25.59 -65.10
C VAL A 684 14.67 -26.90 -65.22
N ALA A 685 15.29 -28.03 -64.85
CA ALA A 685 14.64 -29.34 -64.83
C ALA A 685 13.41 -29.37 -63.92
N ASN A 686 13.49 -28.77 -62.72
CA ASN A 686 12.37 -28.72 -61.78
C ASN A 686 11.22 -27.86 -62.30
N TYR A 687 11.53 -26.76 -63.00
CA TYR A 687 10.51 -25.92 -63.62
C TYR A 687 9.80 -26.62 -64.77
N ILE A 688 10.55 -27.24 -65.69
CA ILE A 688 9.98 -28.01 -66.81
C ILE A 688 9.15 -29.18 -66.29
N GLU A 689 9.61 -29.89 -65.25
CA GLU A 689 8.87 -31.01 -64.66
C GLU A 689 7.54 -30.57 -64.06
N VAL A 690 7.55 -29.52 -63.22
CA VAL A 690 6.33 -29.01 -62.57
C VAL A 690 5.36 -28.43 -63.60
N LEU A 691 5.88 -27.73 -64.62
CA LEU A 691 5.10 -27.23 -65.74
C LEU A 691 4.45 -28.36 -66.53
N GLY A 692 5.23 -29.40 -66.90
CA GLY A 692 4.74 -30.56 -67.62
C GLY A 692 3.70 -31.38 -66.85
N LYS A 693 3.79 -31.42 -65.52
CA LYS A 693 2.76 -32.03 -64.66
C LYS A 693 1.49 -31.18 -64.51
N GLY A 694 1.45 -29.98 -65.09
CA GLY A 694 0.32 -29.05 -64.95
C GLY A 694 0.19 -28.44 -63.55
N LEU A 695 1.27 -28.46 -62.75
CA LEU A 695 1.28 -27.96 -61.38
C LEU A 695 1.54 -26.44 -61.30
N LEU A 696 1.85 -25.80 -62.44
CA LEU A 696 1.98 -24.34 -62.59
C LEU A 696 0.88 -23.82 -63.51
N THR A 697 0.24 -22.71 -63.12
CA THR A 697 -0.81 -22.03 -63.89
C THR A 697 -0.55 -20.52 -63.98
N GLY A 698 -0.95 -19.86 -65.07
CA GLY A 698 -0.92 -18.38 -65.17
C GLY A 698 0.47 -17.72 -65.08
N GLY A 699 1.51 -18.39 -65.57
CA GLY A 699 2.87 -17.83 -65.67
C GLY A 699 3.11 -17.02 -66.95
N ASP A 700 4.25 -16.32 -66.97
CA ASP A 700 4.77 -15.70 -68.18
C ASP A 700 5.14 -16.77 -69.22
N PHE A 701 5.30 -16.33 -70.47
CA PHE A 701 5.58 -17.23 -71.58
C PHE A 701 6.81 -18.10 -71.30
N VAL A 702 6.65 -19.43 -71.43
CA VAL A 702 7.65 -20.44 -71.01
C VAL A 702 9.01 -20.18 -71.65
N VAL A 703 9.06 -19.83 -72.93
CA VAL A 703 10.31 -19.52 -73.64
C VAL A 703 10.98 -18.29 -73.06
N SER A 704 10.20 -17.24 -72.73
CA SER A 704 10.71 -16.03 -72.06
C SER A 704 11.24 -16.34 -70.67
N VAL A 705 10.60 -17.24 -69.91
CA VAL A 705 11.09 -17.68 -68.60
C VAL A 705 12.42 -18.45 -68.75
N LEU A 706 12.51 -19.41 -69.67
CA LEU A 706 13.73 -20.19 -69.94
C LEU A 706 14.91 -19.30 -70.38
N TYR A 707 14.63 -18.29 -71.21
CA TYR A 707 15.64 -17.37 -71.70
C TYR A 707 16.04 -16.31 -70.65
N HIS A 708 15.07 -15.62 -70.03
CA HIS A 708 15.36 -14.51 -69.12
C HIS A 708 15.69 -14.93 -67.70
N VAL A 709 15.09 -16.00 -67.17
CA VAL A 709 15.33 -16.48 -65.79
C VAL A 709 16.51 -17.44 -65.77
N TYR A 710 16.48 -18.49 -66.60
CA TYR A 710 17.49 -19.55 -66.60
C TYR A 710 18.69 -19.29 -67.52
N LYS A 711 18.67 -18.21 -68.30
CA LYS A 711 19.75 -17.79 -69.21
C LYS A 711 20.16 -18.90 -70.19
N LEU A 712 19.21 -19.73 -70.62
CA LEU A 712 19.50 -20.81 -71.55
C LEU A 712 19.80 -20.27 -72.95
N PRO A 713 20.88 -20.75 -73.61
CA PRO A 713 21.09 -20.50 -75.03
C PRO A 713 19.92 -21.03 -75.88
N VAL A 714 19.64 -20.37 -77.01
CA VAL A 714 18.49 -20.70 -77.88
C VAL A 714 18.46 -22.19 -78.27
N VAL A 715 19.60 -22.81 -78.55
CA VAL A 715 19.69 -24.23 -78.91
C VAL A 715 19.28 -25.17 -77.78
N ASP A 716 19.49 -24.76 -76.52
CA ASP A 716 19.14 -25.57 -75.35
C ASP A 716 17.71 -25.32 -74.86
N LEU A 717 17.08 -24.20 -75.26
CA LEU A 717 15.64 -23.96 -75.03
C LEU A 717 14.79 -25.10 -75.60
N PHE A 718 15.07 -25.49 -76.86
CA PHE A 718 14.33 -26.54 -77.54
C PHE A 718 14.52 -27.93 -76.90
N LYS A 719 15.72 -28.22 -76.37
CA LYS A 719 15.98 -29.49 -75.66
C LYS A 719 15.18 -29.59 -74.37
N GLU A 720 15.01 -28.48 -73.65
CA GLU A 720 14.22 -28.45 -72.41
C GLU A 720 12.72 -28.49 -72.70
N LEU A 721 12.24 -27.79 -73.73
CA LEU A 721 10.84 -27.83 -74.16
C LEU A 721 10.42 -29.23 -74.64
N ALA A 722 11.31 -29.96 -75.32
CA ALA A 722 11.05 -31.33 -75.78
C ALA A 722 10.84 -32.35 -74.64
N LYS A 723 11.11 -31.97 -73.38
CA LYS A 723 10.83 -32.80 -72.19
C LYS A 723 9.41 -32.64 -71.67
N LEU A 724 8.64 -31.68 -72.19
CA LEU A 724 7.22 -31.51 -71.83
C LEU A 724 6.38 -32.66 -72.42
N PRO A 725 5.24 -33.02 -71.80
CA PRO A 725 4.39 -34.09 -72.30
C PRO A 725 3.85 -33.82 -73.71
N THR A 726 3.61 -34.90 -74.45
CA THR A 726 2.94 -34.90 -75.76
C THR A 726 1.60 -34.14 -75.67
N GLY A 727 1.37 -33.19 -76.58
CA GLY A 727 0.17 -32.34 -76.60
C GLY A 727 0.19 -31.10 -75.68
N TYR A 728 1.31 -30.79 -75.02
CA TYR A 728 1.45 -29.55 -74.24
C TYR A 728 1.66 -28.32 -75.16
N HIS A 729 0.72 -27.38 -75.15
CA HIS A 729 0.77 -26.18 -76.00
C HIS A 729 1.52 -25.03 -75.32
N VAL A 730 2.45 -24.40 -76.04
CA VAL A 730 3.25 -23.25 -75.57
C VAL A 730 2.98 -22.05 -76.47
N ASN A 731 2.06 -21.16 -76.05
CA ASN A 731 1.64 -19.99 -76.84
C ASN A 731 2.24 -18.69 -76.31
N GLY A 732 2.87 -17.88 -77.17
CA GLY A 732 3.39 -16.55 -76.82
C GLY A 732 4.43 -15.98 -77.80
N THR A 733 4.89 -14.75 -77.53
CA THR A 733 5.90 -14.02 -78.34
C THR A 733 7.17 -13.83 -77.51
N VAL A 734 8.35 -14.14 -78.06
CA VAL A 734 9.65 -13.80 -77.45
C VAL A 734 10.26 -12.60 -78.15
N ASP A 735 10.59 -11.55 -77.39
CA ASP A 735 11.48 -10.48 -77.85
C ASP A 735 12.93 -10.89 -77.56
N PHE A 736 13.67 -11.33 -78.58
CA PHE A 736 15.11 -11.51 -78.47
C PHE A 736 15.81 -10.15 -78.65
N PRO A 737 16.56 -9.65 -77.66
CA PRO A 737 17.37 -8.46 -77.87
C PRO A 737 18.52 -8.78 -78.83
N ILE A 738 18.39 -8.37 -80.09
CA ILE A 738 19.48 -8.42 -81.07
C ILE A 738 20.39 -7.23 -80.75
N LYS A 739 21.53 -7.48 -80.06
CA LYS A 739 22.58 -6.48 -79.94
C LYS A 739 23.34 -6.40 -81.26
N ILE A 740 23.12 -5.33 -82.00
CA ILE A 740 23.91 -4.98 -83.18
C ILE A 740 25.16 -4.26 -82.68
N GLU A 741 26.36 -4.76 -83.00
CA GLU A 741 27.59 -4.02 -82.68
C GLU A 741 27.63 -2.67 -83.43
N PRO A 742 28.19 -1.60 -82.83
CA PRO A 742 28.31 -0.32 -83.50
C PRO A 742 29.12 -0.45 -84.80
N GLY A 743 28.52 -0.08 -85.94
CA GLY A 743 29.22 0.01 -87.23
C GLY A 743 28.83 -1.02 -88.29
N ILE A 744 27.71 -1.74 -88.17
CA ILE A 744 27.21 -2.54 -89.30
C ILE A 744 26.74 -1.59 -90.42
N PRO A 745 27.32 -1.65 -91.64
CA PRO A 745 26.88 -0.83 -92.76
C PRO A 745 25.42 -1.13 -93.13
N SER A 746 24.63 -0.12 -93.49
CA SER A 746 23.20 -0.23 -93.79
C SER A 746 22.80 -1.28 -94.83
N HIS A 747 23.74 -1.73 -95.66
CA HIS A 747 23.56 -2.77 -96.68
C HIS A 747 23.87 -4.20 -96.19
N LYS A 748 24.21 -4.40 -94.92
CA LYS A 748 24.53 -5.73 -94.33
C LYS A 748 23.65 -6.13 -93.16
N PHE A 749 22.69 -5.30 -92.76
CA PHE A 749 21.73 -5.67 -91.73
C PHE A 749 20.57 -6.46 -92.36
N HIS A 750 20.64 -7.79 -92.31
CA HIS A 750 19.48 -8.66 -92.41
C HIS A 750 19.04 -9.01 -91.00
N ALA A 751 17.86 -8.54 -90.59
CA ALA A 751 17.14 -9.14 -89.47
C ALA A 751 16.31 -10.28 -90.04
N ASP A 752 16.82 -11.51 -89.96
CA ASP A 752 15.95 -12.68 -90.10
C ASP A 752 15.00 -12.69 -88.90
N LEU A 753 13.78 -12.20 -89.13
CA LEU A 753 12.66 -12.38 -88.21
C LEU A 753 12.39 -13.88 -88.12
N GLY A 754 13.00 -14.51 -87.11
CA GLY A 754 12.77 -15.89 -86.75
C GLY A 754 11.27 -16.18 -86.66
N HIS A 755 10.86 -17.12 -87.50
CA HIS A 755 9.57 -17.76 -87.61
C HIS A 755 8.82 -17.85 -86.26
N LEU A 756 7.57 -17.38 -86.24
CA LEU A 756 6.57 -17.83 -85.26
C LEU A 756 6.36 -19.34 -85.51
N VAL A 757 6.75 -20.18 -84.55
CA VAL A 757 6.52 -21.62 -84.64
C VAL A 757 5.47 -22.01 -83.60
N ASP A 758 4.32 -22.45 -84.08
CA ASP A 758 3.35 -23.23 -83.30
C ASP A 758 3.83 -24.68 -83.32
N PHE A 759 4.12 -25.28 -82.16
CA PHE A 759 4.63 -26.65 -82.08
C PHE A 759 3.53 -27.58 -81.58
N HIS A 760 3.24 -28.61 -82.38
CA HIS A 760 2.60 -29.84 -81.92
C HIS A 760 3.69 -30.90 -81.75
N VAL A 761 3.63 -31.72 -80.70
CA VAL A 761 4.49 -32.91 -80.59
C VAL A 761 3.53 -34.06 -80.41
N ASP A 762 3.32 -34.87 -81.45
CA ASP A 762 2.72 -36.20 -81.32
C ASP A 762 3.82 -37.27 -81.30
N THR A 763 3.46 -38.50 -80.96
CA THR A 763 4.35 -39.64 -81.06
C THR A 763 3.55 -40.83 -81.54
N HIS A 764 3.66 -41.16 -82.83
CA HIS A 764 3.06 -42.35 -83.40
C HIS A 764 4.15 -43.32 -83.88
N GLY A 765 4.02 -44.59 -83.50
CA GLY A 765 4.85 -45.68 -84.01
C GLY A 765 4.09 -46.39 -85.12
N ASP A 766 4.39 -46.07 -86.37
CA ASP A 766 3.76 -46.76 -87.50
C ASP A 766 4.35 -48.16 -87.69
N THR A 767 3.57 -49.17 -87.32
CA THR A 767 3.84 -50.55 -87.73
C THR A 767 3.34 -50.77 -89.15
N HIS A 768 4.24 -50.75 -90.13
CA HIS A 768 3.96 -51.35 -91.45
C HIS A 768 4.55 -52.76 -91.52
N LYS A 769 3.63 -53.74 -91.53
CA LYS A 769 3.91 -55.11 -91.97
C LYS A 769 4.33 -55.02 -93.45
N TRP A 770 5.53 -55.49 -93.78
CA TRP A 770 5.83 -56.51 -94.81
C TRP A 770 7.37 -56.66 -94.97
N ILE A 771 7.86 -57.82 -94.50
CA ILE A 771 9.02 -58.63 -94.95
C ILE A 771 10.45 -58.03 -94.96
N HIS A 772 11.22 -58.51 -93.96
CA HIS A 772 12.68 -58.73 -93.85
C HIS A 772 13.63 -57.51 -93.82
N TRP A 773 14.13 -57.14 -92.63
CA TRP A 773 15.44 -57.47 -92.01
C TRP A 773 15.54 -56.64 -90.71
N ASP A 774 15.89 -57.28 -89.59
CA ASP A 774 15.99 -56.64 -88.26
C ASP A 774 17.06 -55.54 -88.23
N ILE A 775 16.64 -54.29 -87.97
CA ILE A 775 17.51 -53.22 -87.49
C ILE A 775 16.78 -52.49 -86.34
N PRO A 776 17.30 -52.53 -85.09
CA PRO A 776 16.70 -51.82 -83.98
C PRO A 776 17.06 -50.32 -84.05
N GLY A 777 16.09 -49.49 -84.43
CA GLY A 777 16.26 -48.03 -84.44
C GLY A 777 14.97 -47.32 -84.81
N ILE A 778 14.03 -47.22 -83.87
CA ILE A 778 12.84 -46.39 -84.03
C ILE A 778 13.28 -44.92 -83.96
N ASN A 779 13.33 -44.25 -85.11
CA ASN A 779 13.46 -42.80 -85.20
C ASN A 779 12.14 -42.16 -84.74
N LYS A 780 12.19 -41.36 -83.69
CA LYS A 780 11.11 -40.46 -83.28
C LYS A 780 11.28 -39.15 -84.06
N HIS A 781 10.24 -38.66 -84.71
CA HIS A 781 10.19 -37.34 -85.35
C HIS A 781 9.03 -36.54 -84.71
N ALA A 782 9.05 -35.22 -84.87
CA ALA A 782 8.00 -34.32 -84.38
C ALA A 782 7.45 -33.51 -85.56
N ASP A 783 6.14 -33.50 -85.73
CA ASP A 783 5.46 -32.84 -86.85
C ASP A 783 4.90 -31.47 -86.44
N ILE A 784 4.99 -30.48 -87.35
CA ILE A 784 4.41 -29.14 -87.18
C ILE A 784 3.14 -29.05 -88.03
N ASN A 785 1.99 -28.74 -87.41
CA ASN A 785 0.73 -28.51 -88.12
C ASN A 785 0.32 -27.04 -88.00
N ALA A 786 0.22 -26.33 -89.13
CA ALA A 786 -0.26 -24.95 -89.20
C ALA A 786 -1.61 -24.91 -89.93
N SER A 787 -2.71 -25.17 -89.21
CA SER A 787 -4.06 -25.20 -89.79
C SER A 787 -5.00 -24.08 -89.35
N GLU A 788 -4.55 -23.05 -88.62
CA GLU A 788 -5.41 -21.95 -88.20
C GLU A 788 -4.89 -20.55 -88.56
N SER A 789 -5.85 -19.64 -88.82
CA SER A 789 -5.59 -18.24 -89.17
C SER A 789 -5.02 -17.51 -87.97
N PHE A 790 -3.86 -16.85 -88.12
CA PHE A 790 -3.26 -16.04 -87.06
C PHE A 790 -3.06 -14.59 -87.48
N SER A 791 -3.05 -13.70 -86.49
CA SER A 791 -2.71 -12.28 -86.61
C SER A 791 -1.46 -12.04 -85.77
N THR A 792 -0.43 -11.42 -86.34
CA THR A 792 0.76 -11.05 -85.56
C THR A 792 0.45 -9.88 -84.63
N PRO A 793 0.98 -9.85 -83.38
CA PRO A 793 0.95 -8.65 -82.55
C PRO A 793 1.68 -7.49 -83.27
N GLY A 794 1.18 -6.26 -83.12
CA GLY A 794 1.91 -5.08 -83.60
C GLY A 794 3.19 -4.89 -82.78
N PHE A 795 4.34 -4.75 -83.45
CA PHE A 795 5.61 -4.48 -82.79
C PHE A 795 5.94 -2.98 -82.83
N LYS A 796 6.58 -2.47 -81.78
CA LYS A 796 7.11 -1.10 -81.70
C LYS A 796 8.62 -1.14 -81.82
N VAL A 797 9.17 -0.49 -82.84
CA VAL A 797 10.62 -0.23 -82.93
C VAL A 797 10.88 1.19 -82.46
N LYS A 798 11.69 1.34 -81.39
CA LYS A 798 12.20 2.63 -80.94
C LYS A 798 13.58 2.83 -81.55
N LEU A 799 13.69 3.76 -82.51
CA LEU A 799 14.97 4.12 -83.10
C LEU A 799 15.72 4.98 -82.09
N VAL A 800 16.81 4.45 -81.53
CA VAL A 800 17.69 5.18 -80.64
C VAL A 800 18.94 5.54 -81.43
N ASP A 801 19.29 6.83 -81.43
CA ASP A 801 20.45 7.44 -82.08
C ASP A 801 20.35 7.60 -83.62
N ILE A 802 19.78 8.73 -84.05
CA ILE A 802 20.01 9.28 -85.39
C ILE A 802 20.92 10.50 -85.19
N ASP A 803 22.16 10.42 -85.67
CA ASP A 803 23.06 11.56 -85.76
C ASP A 803 22.39 12.64 -86.62
N PRO A 804 22.19 13.88 -86.11
CA PRO A 804 21.51 14.96 -86.83
C PRO A 804 22.24 15.42 -88.11
N SER A 805 23.46 14.92 -88.38
CA SER A 805 24.20 15.17 -89.62
C SER A 805 23.93 14.17 -90.75
N GLN A 806 23.15 13.11 -90.53
CA GLN A 806 22.80 12.15 -91.58
C GLN A 806 21.34 12.30 -92.03
N HIS A 807 21.15 12.49 -93.34
CA HIS A 807 19.83 12.57 -93.96
C HIS A 807 19.25 11.15 -94.09
N PHE A 808 18.02 10.95 -93.58
CA PHE A 808 17.24 9.73 -93.79
C PHE A 808 16.39 9.90 -95.05
N ASP A 809 16.86 9.36 -96.17
CA ASP A 809 16.11 9.36 -97.44
C ASP A 809 15.25 8.09 -97.54
N MET A 810 13.93 8.23 -97.43
CA MET A 810 12.97 7.21 -97.88
C MET A 810 12.69 7.41 -99.36
N THR A 811 13.19 6.50 -100.21
CA THR A 811 12.74 6.41 -101.60
C THR A 811 11.64 5.36 -101.74
N MET A 812 10.50 5.75 -102.31
CA MET A 812 9.47 4.85 -102.87
C MET A 812 9.06 5.38 -104.26
N PRO A 813 8.70 4.53 -105.25
CA PRO A 813 8.98 3.09 -105.44
C PRO A 813 9.67 2.81 -106.81
N PRO A 814 10.19 1.61 -107.07
CA PRO A 814 10.18 1.06 -108.43
C PRO A 814 9.10 -0.02 -108.55
N THR A 815 8.21 0.17 -109.51
CA THR A 815 7.44 -0.89 -110.17
C THR A 815 8.39 -1.94 -110.74
N VAL A 816 8.15 -3.23 -110.49
CA VAL A 816 8.83 -4.30 -111.23
C VAL A 816 7.87 -4.93 -112.24
N HIS A 817 8.24 -4.68 -113.49
CA HIS A 817 7.91 -5.44 -114.68
C HIS A 817 8.94 -6.58 -114.77
N ALA A 818 8.52 -7.79 -115.10
CA ALA A 818 9.41 -8.94 -115.25
C ALA A 818 10.23 -8.83 -116.55
N ASP A 819 11.55 -9.00 -116.47
CA ASP A 819 12.34 -9.40 -117.63
C ASP A 819 13.44 -10.39 -117.20
N ALA A 820 13.47 -11.49 -117.93
CA ALA A 820 14.39 -12.60 -117.82
C ALA A 820 15.61 -12.27 -118.68
N ASN A 821 16.80 -12.08 -118.08
CA ASN A 821 18.12 -12.37 -118.66
C ASN A 821 19.23 -11.80 -117.77
N SER A 822 19.66 -12.54 -116.74
CA SER A 822 21.04 -12.52 -116.21
C SER A 822 21.29 -13.72 -115.28
N PRO A 823 22.50 -14.31 -115.28
CA PRO A 823 22.76 -15.62 -114.68
C PRO A 823 22.80 -15.57 -113.15
N HIS A 824 21.98 -16.41 -112.51
CA HIS A 824 22.06 -16.70 -111.08
C HIS A 824 23.33 -17.50 -110.77
N VAL A 825 24.18 -16.96 -109.89
CA VAL A 825 25.11 -17.76 -109.09
C VAL A 825 24.43 -17.95 -107.74
N ASP A 826 24.00 -19.18 -107.52
CA ASP A 826 23.27 -19.65 -106.36
C ASP A 826 24.24 -19.95 -105.21
N ALA A 827 23.87 -19.55 -104.00
CA ALA A 827 24.37 -20.14 -102.75
C ALA A 827 23.51 -19.71 -101.55
N SER A 828 22.19 -19.91 -101.63
CA SER A 828 21.31 -20.16 -100.47
C SER A 828 19.89 -20.41 -100.98
N PRO A 829 19.16 -21.43 -100.51
CA PRO A 829 17.73 -21.53 -100.80
C PRO A 829 17.00 -20.32 -100.18
N HIS A 830 16.37 -19.50 -101.02
CA HIS A 830 15.44 -18.45 -100.62
C HIS A 830 14.07 -18.79 -101.19
N ILE A 831 13.03 -18.58 -100.39
CA ILE A 831 11.63 -18.65 -100.82
C ILE A 831 11.24 -17.27 -101.32
N ASP A 832 10.92 -17.15 -102.61
CA ASP A 832 10.32 -15.95 -103.17
C ASP A 832 8.80 -15.97 -102.93
N ALA A 833 8.31 -15.08 -102.08
CA ALA A 833 6.87 -14.81 -101.93
C ALA A 833 6.54 -13.40 -102.45
N SER A 834 5.67 -13.35 -103.45
CA SER A 834 5.11 -12.13 -104.05
C SER A 834 4.04 -11.51 -103.14
N PHE A 835 4.07 -10.18 -102.98
CA PHE A 835 3.08 -9.42 -102.21
C PHE A 835 2.00 -8.82 -103.13
N ILE A 836 0.73 -9.11 -102.87
CA ILE A 836 -0.42 -8.41 -103.45
C ILE A 836 -1.24 -7.74 -102.34
N GLY A 837 -1.28 -6.40 -102.38
CA GLY A 837 -2.42 -5.60 -101.91
C GLY A 837 -2.41 -5.14 -100.44
N GLY A 838 -2.12 -3.86 -100.23
CA GLY A 838 -2.51 -3.10 -99.05
C GLY A 838 -2.45 -1.59 -99.34
N SER A 839 -3.56 -0.87 -99.17
CA SER A 839 -3.64 0.58 -99.38
C SER A 839 -3.53 1.35 -98.06
N LEU A 840 -2.76 2.44 -98.08
CA LEU A 840 -2.60 3.39 -96.97
C LEU A 840 -3.28 4.71 -97.36
N GLY A 841 -4.28 5.15 -96.59
CA GLY A 841 -4.97 6.42 -96.80
C GLY A 841 -4.73 7.40 -95.67
N VAL A 842 -4.31 8.63 -95.99
CA VAL A 842 -4.26 9.77 -95.06
C VAL A 842 -4.92 10.97 -95.74
N SER A 843 -5.94 11.55 -95.09
CA SER A 843 -6.66 12.74 -95.57
C SER A 843 -6.22 14.00 -94.82
N GLY A 844 -5.84 15.05 -95.54
CA GLY A 844 -5.69 16.41 -94.98
C GLY A 844 -4.87 17.33 -95.88
N LYS A 845 -5.53 18.34 -96.49
CA LYS A 845 -4.88 19.43 -97.24
C LYS A 845 -4.40 20.52 -96.30
N THR A 846 -3.33 21.20 -96.74
CA THR A 846 -2.73 22.48 -96.30
C THR A 846 -1.49 22.37 -95.40
N GLY A 847 -0.38 22.91 -95.90
CA GLY A 847 0.88 23.02 -95.19
C GLY A 847 0.95 24.29 -94.34
N VAL A 848 1.96 24.34 -93.46
CA VAL A 848 2.80 25.49 -93.09
C VAL A 848 3.92 24.96 -92.17
N ASN A 849 5.13 25.48 -92.39
CA ASN A 849 6.34 25.34 -91.56
C ASN A 849 6.08 25.31 -90.05
N SER A 850 6.61 24.32 -89.36
CA SER A 850 6.96 24.41 -87.94
C SER A 850 8.20 23.59 -87.63
N LYS A 851 9.22 24.24 -87.04
CA LYS A 851 10.29 23.57 -86.28
C LYS A 851 9.60 22.83 -85.13
N ILE A 852 9.52 21.51 -85.21
CA ILE A 852 9.10 20.66 -84.10
C ILE A 852 10.37 20.19 -83.41
N ALA A 853 10.52 20.54 -82.13
CA ALA A 853 11.48 19.88 -81.27
C ALA A 853 11.04 18.41 -81.14
N LEU A 854 11.91 17.47 -81.54
CA LEU A 854 11.68 16.04 -81.33
C LEU A 854 11.90 15.75 -79.84
N SER A 855 10.87 15.94 -79.03
CA SER A 855 10.75 15.28 -77.74
C SER A 855 9.93 14.02 -77.93
N ASP A 856 10.65 12.89 -77.91
CA ASP A 856 10.23 11.51 -77.66
C ASP A 856 9.08 10.89 -78.49
N ASP A 857 9.46 9.78 -79.14
CA ASP A 857 8.64 8.68 -79.66
C ASP A 857 7.80 8.92 -80.93
N ILE A 858 8.46 8.83 -82.10
CA ILE A 858 7.78 8.42 -83.34
C ILE A 858 7.57 6.90 -83.27
N SER A 859 6.32 6.44 -83.32
CA SER A 859 5.99 5.01 -83.43
C SER A 859 5.27 4.72 -84.76
N LEU A 860 5.80 3.76 -85.52
CA LEU A 860 5.18 3.21 -86.72
C LEU A 860 4.44 1.93 -86.35
N HIS A 861 3.18 1.84 -86.76
CA HIS A 861 2.34 0.66 -86.57
C HIS A 861 2.07 0.02 -87.92
N ALA A 862 2.46 -1.24 -88.09
CA ALA A 862 2.07 -2.06 -89.25
C ALA A 862 1.39 -3.34 -88.76
N HIS A 863 0.30 -3.72 -89.44
CA HIS A 863 -0.42 -4.96 -89.20
C HIS A 863 -0.39 -5.80 -90.48
N MET A 864 -0.11 -7.10 -90.34
CA MET A 864 -0.20 -8.07 -91.42
C MET A 864 -1.32 -9.06 -91.09
N SER A 865 -2.24 -9.27 -92.04
CA SER A 865 -3.37 -10.20 -91.90
C SER A 865 -3.29 -11.18 -93.06
N ILE A 866 -3.08 -12.47 -92.78
CA ILE A 866 -2.93 -13.51 -93.80
C ILE A 866 -4.04 -14.55 -93.59
N LYS A 867 -4.73 -14.91 -94.67
CA LYS A 867 -5.58 -16.10 -94.77
C LYS A 867 -4.90 -17.12 -95.66
N ALA A 868 -4.46 -18.24 -95.10
CA ALA A 868 -3.88 -19.34 -95.87
C ALA A 868 -4.93 -20.44 -96.13
N HIS A 869 -4.90 -21.03 -97.33
CA HIS A 869 -5.64 -22.24 -97.68
C HIS A 869 -4.66 -23.42 -97.79
N ALA A 870 -4.91 -24.44 -96.95
CA ALA A 870 -4.53 -25.87 -97.00
C ALA A 870 -3.16 -26.33 -97.55
N GLY A 871 -2.45 -27.09 -96.70
CA GLY A 871 -1.70 -28.30 -97.08
C GLY A 871 -0.24 -28.14 -97.46
N VAL A 872 0.66 -28.03 -96.47
CA VAL A 872 2.11 -28.26 -96.65
C VAL A 872 2.66 -28.93 -95.39
N HIS A 873 3.33 -30.08 -95.55
CA HIS A 873 4.09 -30.77 -94.50
C HIS A 873 5.59 -30.54 -94.75
N ALA A 874 6.39 -30.36 -93.69
CA ALA A 874 7.84 -30.22 -93.79
C ALA A 874 8.54 -31.08 -92.73
N ASP A 875 9.30 -32.08 -93.18
CA ASP A 875 10.12 -32.93 -92.31
C ASP A 875 11.46 -32.25 -91.98
N ILE A 876 11.83 -32.23 -90.70
CA ILE A 876 13.15 -31.77 -90.27
C ILE A 876 14.06 -32.98 -90.06
N LEU A 877 14.90 -33.26 -91.07
CA LEU A 877 15.94 -34.29 -91.00
C LEU A 877 17.13 -33.77 -90.17
N GLY A 878 17.39 -34.43 -89.04
CA GLY A 878 18.61 -34.24 -88.26
C GLY A 878 19.86 -34.56 -89.08
N LYS A 879 20.83 -33.65 -89.05
CA LYS A 879 22.06 -33.67 -89.84
C LYS A 879 22.93 -34.90 -89.53
N GLY A 880 22.69 -36.00 -90.23
CA GLY A 880 23.63 -37.10 -90.43
C GLY A 880 24.30 -36.94 -91.80
N VAL A 881 25.60 -36.73 -91.81
CA VAL A 881 26.42 -36.54 -93.02
C VAL A 881 26.29 -37.74 -93.95
N HIS A 882 25.85 -37.56 -95.21
CA HIS A 882 26.34 -38.28 -96.38
C HIS A 882 25.89 -37.57 -97.68
N GLY A 883 26.82 -37.44 -98.64
CA GLY A 883 26.67 -36.61 -99.84
C GLY A 883 25.72 -37.15 -100.90
N ASP A 884 25.02 -36.23 -101.55
CA ASP A 884 24.15 -36.43 -102.71
C ASP A 884 24.86 -37.07 -103.89
N LYS A 885 24.13 -37.94 -104.60
CA LYS A 885 24.10 -37.98 -106.08
C LYS A 885 22.80 -38.63 -106.57
N SER A 886 21.79 -37.82 -106.91
CA SER A 886 21.06 -37.90 -108.19
C SER A 886 19.79 -37.04 -108.16
N ALA A 887 19.73 -36.10 -109.09
CA ALA A 887 18.51 -35.40 -109.47
C ALA A 887 17.57 -36.35 -110.24
N HIS A 888 16.27 -36.30 -109.97
CA HIS A 888 15.23 -36.54 -110.98
C HIS A 888 13.98 -35.71 -110.66
N ILE A 889 13.48 -35.08 -111.72
CA ILE A 889 12.21 -34.34 -111.84
C ILE A 889 11.11 -35.39 -112.07
N ASP A 890 9.91 -35.18 -111.51
CA ASP A 890 8.68 -35.59 -112.20
C ASP A 890 7.53 -34.61 -111.94
N GLU A 891 6.89 -34.26 -113.05
CA GLU A 891 5.77 -33.35 -113.22
C GLU A 891 4.47 -33.92 -112.61
N GLY A 892 3.56 -33.02 -112.24
CA GLY A 892 2.38 -33.34 -111.45
C GLY A 892 1.21 -34.01 -112.18
N PHE A 893 0.23 -34.35 -111.34
CA PHE A 893 -1.20 -34.07 -111.52
C PHE A 893 -1.81 -33.70 -110.17
#